data_AF-A0A1V6NTC9-F1
#
_entry.id   AF-A0A1V6NTC9-F1
#
_cell.length_a   1.000
_cell.length_b   1.000
_cell.length_c   1.000
_cell.angle_alpha   90.00
_cell.angle_beta   90.00
_cell.angle_gamma   90.00
#
_symmetry.space_group_name_H-M   'P 1'
#
loop_
_entity.id
_entity.type
_entity.pdbx_description
1 polymer ?
#
loop_
_entity_poly.entity_id
_entity_poly.type
_entity_poly.pdbx_seq_one_letter_code
_entity_poly.pdbx_strand_id
1 'polypeptide(L)'
;MDWMHIYIVGAAVLVFALVGLVLLVSSQRIKVANTGVGPYLKFIWANFIKPHDKKAGGQQDALESFYKTQAAIYDATRRRLLCGREDMLGLVAAQLKYKISNKEVKAGKAVWVDVGGGTGYNIEAMAAFLPVDKFFKHVYLVDLSPSLCEVARERFERLGWNNVTVLCQDARSFRLPEKDDAASDGADLITMSYSLSMIPDYYSVVDSLTSRLKSSGMLGVCDFYVQSIVDVSCRNYTGGAFNRHVNWLGRVFWRAWFDFDRVSLEAARRDYLEYKFGTVISASERNYFLGGIPYYIFVGCPKEMASTPSSQSIEKLDASFTESPYLLPANHKQEMDNAVVKSTHEIRSKAYESAVINLSANLPLPSSFYQNHHYRIHYNDMLPKHTQFQNEYIYAFTWEDPRVDHRLLNIGKDDVILAITSAGDNILDYLQKGPRRVHAVDLNPNQNHLLELKVACYSALGHRDMWKIFGDGKHAQFRELLISKLSPHLSSQAFQYWLEHTQTFTSTSGHGLYETGGSRHAIRMVRWLFNIFGLQGEVRKLCEAQSIAEQREIWPRIRRVLLSRPLNWAIVSTEWFAWKAAGVPRNQRNMIVDDFFRRNGLTEDMKKGKDISGQSIWEYVVNTLDPMVNETLISNDNYFYFLCVQGKFSRRCHPTYLSPQAHVKLSTPGAFDGLRIHTDEINEVINRITPGTLTIAVVMDSMDWFDPAGDSAPSQARTFNKALKKGGRILLRSASIDPWYIKHFEENGFTARRVGARFPGTCIDRVNMYASTWICTKSEDLSRPNPDRKMSTLSLGESAITRGKMPSSVENLLI
;
A
#
# COMPACT_ATOMS: atom_id res chain seq x y z
N MET A 1 23.59 28.11 -39.81
CA MET A 1 22.97 28.42 -38.50
C MET A 1 21.48 28.26 -38.69
N ASP A 2 20.88 27.29 -38.00
CA ASP A 2 19.53 26.82 -38.28
C ASP A 2 18.48 27.85 -37.83
N TRP A 3 17.62 28.30 -38.75
CA TRP A 3 16.62 29.36 -38.52
C TRP A 3 15.66 29.01 -37.37
N MET A 4 15.47 27.72 -37.12
CA MET A 4 14.65 27.20 -36.01
C MET A 4 15.24 27.57 -34.64
N HIS A 5 16.57 27.58 -34.48
CA HIS A 5 17.20 27.95 -33.21
C HIS A 5 17.11 29.47 -32.94
N ILE A 6 17.18 30.29 -33.99
CA ILE A 6 16.99 31.74 -33.89
C ILE A 6 15.54 32.04 -33.48
N TYR A 7 14.56 31.30 -34.01
CA TYR A 7 13.15 31.47 -33.65
C TYR A 7 12.86 31.07 -32.20
N ILE A 8 13.46 29.97 -31.72
CA ILE A 8 13.31 29.51 -30.33
C ILE A 8 13.96 30.51 -29.36
N VAL A 9 15.15 31.02 -29.68
CA VAL A 9 15.82 32.05 -28.87
C VAL A 9 15.03 33.36 -28.88
N GLY A 10 14.52 33.78 -30.05
CA GLY A 10 13.68 34.96 -30.18
C GLY A 10 12.38 34.85 -29.37
N ALA A 11 11.69 33.71 -29.45
CA ALA A 11 10.48 33.44 -28.69
C ALA A 11 10.75 33.40 -27.17
N ALA A 12 11.85 32.77 -26.74
CA ALA A 12 12.24 32.75 -25.33
C ALA A 12 12.51 34.16 -24.80
N VAL A 13 13.26 34.99 -25.55
CA VAL A 13 13.53 36.40 -25.17
C VAL A 13 12.23 37.20 -25.07
N LEU A 14 11.28 36.98 -25.98
CA LEU A 14 9.98 37.65 -25.97
C LEU A 14 9.12 37.23 -24.76
N VAL A 15 9.12 35.95 -24.41
CA VAL A 15 8.43 35.46 -23.21
C VAL A 15 9.08 36.02 -21.94
N PHE A 16 10.42 36.03 -21.85
CA PHE A 16 11.11 36.62 -20.70
C PHE A 16 10.87 38.13 -20.58
N ALA A 17 10.83 38.86 -21.70
CA ALA A 17 10.50 40.28 -21.71
C ALA A 17 9.04 40.53 -21.29
N LEU A 18 8.10 39.70 -21.74
CA LEU A 18 6.68 39.79 -21.37
C LEU A 18 6.47 39.49 -19.88
N VAL A 19 7.12 38.45 -19.35
CA VAL A 19 7.10 38.11 -17.92
C VAL A 19 7.73 39.22 -17.08
N GLY A 20 8.87 39.78 -17.54
CA GLY A 20 9.50 40.94 -16.91
C GLY A 20 8.59 42.16 -16.88
N LEU A 21 7.89 42.46 -17.98
CA LEU A 21 6.94 43.58 -18.08
C LEU A 21 5.73 43.37 -17.16
N VAL A 22 5.17 42.15 -17.12
CA VAL A 22 4.04 41.81 -16.23
C VAL A 22 4.44 41.94 -14.76
N LEU A 23 5.66 41.49 -14.40
CA LEU A 23 6.18 41.66 -13.04
C LEU A 23 6.39 43.14 -12.69
N LEU A 24 6.89 43.96 -13.63
CA LEU A 24 7.15 45.39 -13.44
C LEU A 24 5.87 46.22 -13.36
N VAL A 25 4.84 45.86 -14.13
CA VAL A 25 3.50 46.47 -14.04
C VAL A 25 2.76 46.01 -12.77
N SER A 26 3.00 44.78 -12.31
CA SER A 26 2.45 44.29 -11.04
C SER A 26 3.10 44.96 -9.83
N SER A 27 4.41 45.27 -9.89
CA SER A 27 5.15 45.89 -8.79
C SER A 27 4.79 47.37 -8.60
N GLN A 28 4.41 48.07 -9.67
CA GLN A 28 3.96 49.47 -9.60
C GLN A 28 2.57 49.65 -8.94
N ARG A 29 1.78 48.58 -8.76
CA ARG A 29 0.47 48.62 -8.08
C ARG A 29 0.49 48.20 -6.61
N ILE A 30 1.65 47.79 -6.07
CA ILE A 30 1.76 47.36 -4.67
C ILE A 30 2.29 48.54 -3.83
N LYS A 31 1.36 49.34 -3.27
CA LYS A 31 1.69 50.17 -2.11
C LYS A 31 2.13 49.23 -0.99
N VAL A 32 3.38 49.38 -0.55
CA VAL A 32 3.99 48.66 0.56
C VAL A 32 3.28 49.06 1.85
N ALA A 33 2.17 48.39 2.13
CA ALA A 33 1.53 48.32 3.44
C ALA A 33 1.86 46.94 4.05
N ASN A 34 2.04 46.94 5.37
CA ASN A 34 2.75 45.96 6.17
C ASN A 34 2.02 44.61 6.36
N THR A 35 1.51 44.02 5.28
CA THR A 35 0.73 42.77 5.34
C THR A 35 1.09 41.82 4.19
N GLY A 36 1.46 40.59 4.55
CA GLY A 36 1.51 39.39 3.69
C GLY A 36 2.74 39.23 2.79
N VAL A 37 3.09 40.24 1.97
CA VAL A 37 4.04 40.08 0.85
C VAL A 37 5.49 40.41 1.23
N GLY A 38 5.70 41.25 2.25
CA GLY A 38 7.02 41.73 2.68
C GLY A 38 8.06 40.64 2.99
N PRO A 39 7.72 39.55 3.71
CA PRO A 39 8.63 38.44 3.93
C PRO A 39 9.09 37.75 2.64
N TYR A 40 8.21 37.63 1.65
CA TYR A 40 8.54 37.00 0.35
C TYR A 40 9.44 37.90 -0.50
N LEU A 41 9.21 39.21 -0.51
CA LEU A 41 10.09 40.15 -1.20
C LEU A 41 11.48 40.21 -0.57
N LYS A 42 11.58 40.15 0.76
CA LYS A 42 12.86 40.03 1.47
C LYS A 42 13.55 38.71 1.17
N PHE A 43 12.81 37.61 1.10
CA PHE A 43 13.33 36.31 0.68
C PHE A 43 13.86 36.38 -0.77
N ILE A 44 13.07 36.87 -1.73
CA ILE A 44 13.49 36.99 -3.13
C ILE A 44 14.73 37.88 -3.25
N TRP A 45 14.75 39.02 -2.57
CA TRP A 45 15.91 39.92 -2.58
C TRP A 45 17.16 39.24 -2.01
N ALA A 46 17.04 38.52 -0.89
CA ALA A 46 18.17 37.87 -0.24
C ALA A 46 18.69 36.64 -1.00
N ASN A 47 17.84 35.91 -1.73
CA ASN A 47 18.24 34.72 -2.50
C ASN A 47 18.69 35.04 -3.94
N PHE A 48 18.04 36.00 -4.61
CA PHE A 48 18.25 36.20 -6.06
C PHE A 48 18.91 37.53 -6.44
N ILE A 49 18.94 38.54 -5.55
CA ILE A 49 19.33 39.91 -5.92
C ILE A 49 20.54 40.41 -5.12
N LYS A 50 20.65 40.06 -3.83
CA LYS A 50 21.71 40.55 -2.94
C LYS A 50 23.08 40.05 -3.42
N PRO A 51 24.02 40.95 -3.78
CA PRO A 51 25.38 40.54 -4.16
C PRO A 51 26.08 39.87 -2.98
N HIS A 52 26.68 38.72 -3.22
CA HIS A 52 27.37 37.96 -2.18
C HIS A 52 28.68 38.64 -1.76
N ASP A 53 28.91 38.67 -0.45
CA ASP A 53 30.13 39.22 0.11
C ASP A 53 31.30 38.25 -0.13
N LYS A 54 32.25 38.62 -0.98
CA LYS A 54 33.40 37.77 -1.38
C LYS A 54 34.43 37.57 -0.25
N LYS A 55 34.23 38.20 0.91
CA LYS A 55 35.16 38.20 2.06
C LYS A 55 34.81 37.23 3.19
N ALA A 56 33.76 36.40 3.05
CA ALA A 56 33.35 35.46 4.09
C ALA A 56 34.37 34.32 4.31
N GLY A 57 34.89 34.19 5.54
CA GLY A 57 35.87 33.19 5.94
C GLY A 57 35.21 31.86 6.30
N GLY A 58 34.88 31.05 5.28
CA GLY A 58 34.39 29.69 5.47
C GLY A 58 32.86 29.52 5.48
N GLN A 59 32.40 28.31 5.78
CA GLN A 59 30.99 27.91 5.62
C GLN A 59 30.05 28.62 6.62
N GLN A 60 30.49 28.80 7.87
CA GLN A 60 29.71 29.45 8.92
C GLN A 60 29.43 30.92 8.58
N ASP A 61 30.45 31.67 8.14
CA ASP A 61 30.29 33.07 7.73
C ASP A 61 29.36 33.22 6.51
N ALA A 62 29.41 32.27 5.57
CA ALA A 62 28.52 32.25 4.41
C ALA A 62 27.06 32.00 4.82
N LEU A 63 26.81 31.03 5.70
CA LEU A 63 25.48 30.74 6.26
C LEU A 63 24.95 31.90 7.10
N GLU A 64 25.82 32.51 7.92
CA GLU A 64 25.45 33.62 8.80
C GLU A 64 25.11 34.88 8.01
N SER A 65 25.89 35.24 6.98
CA SER A 65 25.59 36.36 6.07
C SER A 65 24.23 36.20 5.36
N PHE A 66 23.86 34.95 5.08
CA PHE A 66 22.58 34.58 4.48
C PHE A 66 21.43 34.64 5.50
N TYR A 67 21.56 33.97 6.65
CA TYR A 67 20.48 33.84 7.63
C TYR A 67 20.25 35.06 8.51
N LYS A 68 21.28 35.86 8.80
CA LYS A 68 21.13 37.09 9.60
C LYS A 68 20.09 38.05 9.02
N THR A 69 19.95 38.08 7.69
CA THR A 69 18.96 38.94 7.02
C THR A 69 17.53 38.36 7.04
N GLN A 70 17.41 37.04 7.27
CA GLN A 70 16.16 36.29 7.17
C GLN A 70 15.66 35.71 8.51
N ALA A 71 16.44 35.75 9.59
CA ALA A 71 16.14 35.10 10.87
C ALA A 71 14.72 35.39 11.39
N ALA A 72 14.29 36.66 11.34
CA ALA A 72 12.95 37.08 11.79
C ALA A 72 11.77 36.59 10.91
N ILE A 73 12.03 36.17 9.66
CA ILE A 73 11.01 35.67 8.71
C ILE A 73 11.22 34.20 8.33
N TYR A 74 12.19 33.54 8.97
CA TYR A 74 12.68 32.22 8.61
C TYR A 74 11.55 31.18 8.64
N ASP A 75 10.80 31.13 9.74
CA ASP A 75 9.72 30.16 9.92
C ASP A 75 8.58 30.33 8.92
N ALA A 76 8.16 31.58 8.67
CA ALA A 76 7.03 31.88 7.80
C ALA A 76 7.31 31.49 6.34
N THR A 77 8.56 31.62 5.90
CA THR A 77 9.00 31.27 4.54
C THR A 77 9.33 29.79 4.41
N ARG A 78 10.06 29.21 5.37
CA ARG A 78 10.54 27.82 5.30
C ARG A 78 9.48 26.77 5.63
N ARG A 79 8.48 27.07 6.47
CA ARG A 79 7.32 26.19 6.71
C ARG A 79 6.55 25.89 5.41
N ARG A 80 6.39 26.90 4.56
CA ARG A 80 5.69 26.76 3.26
C ARG A 80 6.55 26.12 2.18
N LEU A 81 7.87 26.09 2.37
CA LEU A 81 8.79 25.50 1.41
C LEU A 81 8.90 23.98 1.56
N LEU A 82 9.14 23.50 2.79
CA LEU A 82 9.26 22.07 3.10
C LEU A 82 8.06 21.63 3.93
N CYS A 83 7.00 21.18 3.26
CA CYS A 83 5.74 20.82 3.91
C CYS A 83 5.81 19.54 4.75
N GLY A 84 6.78 18.66 4.50
CA GLY A 84 6.88 17.35 5.16
C GLY A 84 7.44 17.35 6.59
N ARG A 85 7.84 18.50 7.14
CA ARG A 85 8.47 18.55 8.49
C ARG A 85 7.53 18.08 9.58
N GLU A 86 6.32 18.63 9.59
CA GLU A 86 5.31 18.29 10.61
C GLU A 86 4.86 16.83 10.46
N ASP A 87 4.76 16.34 9.22
CA ASP A 87 4.48 14.93 8.95
C ASP A 87 5.59 14.03 9.49
N MET A 88 6.87 14.36 9.25
CA MET A 88 8.02 13.64 9.80
C MET A 88 7.97 13.58 11.33
N LEU A 89 7.70 14.71 12.00
CA LEU A 89 7.56 14.77 13.46
C LEU A 89 6.40 13.89 13.95
N GLY A 90 5.27 13.91 13.25
CA GLY A 90 4.13 13.06 13.56
C GLY A 90 4.44 11.57 13.41
N LEU A 91 5.18 11.17 12.37
CA LEU A 91 5.60 9.79 12.16
C LEU A 91 6.57 9.31 13.24
N VAL A 92 7.61 10.10 13.57
CA VAL A 92 8.55 9.69 14.62
C VAL A 92 7.88 9.68 16.00
N ALA A 93 6.96 10.61 16.26
CA ALA A 93 6.17 10.62 17.48
C ALA A 93 5.28 9.38 17.61
N ALA A 94 4.60 8.97 16.53
CA ALA A 94 3.76 7.77 16.51
C ALA A 94 4.58 6.51 16.83
N GLN A 95 5.76 6.38 16.22
CA GLN A 95 6.67 5.27 16.48
C GLN A 95 7.22 5.27 17.92
N LEU A 96 7.61 6.43 18.45
CA LEU A 96 8.07 6.52 19.85
C LEU A 96 6.96 6.13 20.84
N LYS A 97 5.71 6.54 20.59
CA LYS A 97 4.55 6.09 21.39
C LYS A 97 4.41 4.58 21.35
N TYR A 98 4.50 3.98 20.16
CA TYR A 98 4.42 2.53 19.96
C TYR A 98 5.52 1.79 20.75
N LYS A 99 6.77 2.25 20.66
CA LYS A 99 7.91 1.68 21.39
C LYS A 99 7.76 1.77 22.91
N ILE A 100 7.19 2.87 23.42
CA ILE A 100 6.89 3.00 24.86
C ILE A 100 5.79 2.03 25.28
N SER A 101 4.70 1.90 24.49
CA SER A 101 3.64 0.93 24.81
C SER A 101 4.14 -0.52 24.82
N ASN A 102 5.14 -0.83 24.00
CA ASN A 102 5.80 -2.14 23.94
C ASN A 102 6.97 -2.29 24.92
N LYS A 103 7.22 -1.28 25.79
CA LYS A 103 8.31 -1.26 26.78
C LYS A 103 9.73 -1.34 26.19
N GLU A 104 9.90 -1.00 24.91
CA GLU A 104 11.21 -0.90 24.26
C GLU A 104 11.95 0.38 24.67
N VAL A 105 11.20 1.45 24.95
CA VAL A 105 11.72 2.73 25.44
C VAL A 105 11.06 3.06 26.77
N LYS A 106 11.86 3.51 27.76
CA LYS A 106 11.34 3.94 29.06
C LYS A 106 10.69 5.31 28.94
N ALA A 107 9.42 5.42 29.33
CA ALA A 107 8.68 6.68 29.35
C ALA A 107 9.42 7.76 30.16
N GLY A 108 9.45 9.00 29.64
CA GLY A 108 10.11 10.15 30.30
C GLY A 108 11.64 10.12 30.29
N LYS A 109 12.26 9.13 29.64
CA LYS A 109 13.74 9.00 29.56
C LYS A 109 14.31 9.22 28.16
N ALA A 110 13.47 9.58 27.18
CA ALA A 110 13.89 9.75 25.80
C ALA A 110 14.79 10.98 25.65
N VAL A 111 15.91 10.83 24.94
CA VAL A 111 16.81 11.91 24.54
C VAL A 111 16.64 12.18 23.05
N TRP A 112 16.41 13.44 22.70
CA TRP A 112 16.24 13.89 21.31
C TRP A 112 17.38 14.83 20.90
N VAL A 113 17.96 14.60 19.72
CA VAL A 113 18.89 15.53 19.05
C VAL A 113 18.28 16.03 17.74
N ASP A 114 18.10 17.35 17.59
CA ASP A 114 17.70 17.98 16.33
C ASP A 114 18.92 18.62 15.64
N VAL A 115 19.37 18.03 14.55
CA VAL A 115 20.58 18.42 13.81
C VAL A 115 20.22 19.37 12.67
N GLY A 116 20.79 20.57 12.72
CA GLY A 116 20.40 21.71 11.90
C GLY A 116 19.02 22.24 12.30
N GLY A 117 18.77 22.35 13.62
CA GLY A 117 17.45 22.71 14.15
C GLY A 117 17.05 24.17 13.95
N GLY A 118 17.96 25.02 13.47
CA GLY A 118 17.70 26.43 13.15
C GLY A 118 17.08 27.21 14.31
N THR A 119 15.92 27.79 14.06
CA THR A 119 15.15 28.62 15.01
C THR A 119 14.45 27.82 16.12
N GLY A 120 14.63 26.50 16.17
CA GLY A 120 13.94 25.63 17.13
C GLY A 120 12.50 25.27 16.77
N TYR A 121 12.07 25.56 15.53
CA TYR A 121 10.69 25.33 15.08
C TYR A 121 10.23 23.87 15.23
N ASN A 122 11.08 22.89 14.88
CA ASN A 122 10.70 21.47 14.97
C ASN A 122 10.42 21.05 16.41
N ILE A 123 11.22 21.54 17.36
CA ILE A 123 11.05 21.27 18.78
C ILE A 123 9.73 21.87 19.26
N GLU A 124 9.39 23.11 18.87
CA GLU A 124 8.07 23.68 19.18
C GLU A 124 6.93 22.86 18.53
N ALA A 125 7.05 22.52 17.25
CA ALA A 125 6.03 21.79 16.50
C ALA A 125 5.80 20.37 17.04
N MET A 126 6.82 19.72 17.62
CA MET A 126 6.69 18.42 18.27
C MET A 126 5.65 18.42 19.40
N ALA A 127 5.40 19.58 20.05
CA ALA A 127 4.40 19.72 21.11
C ALA A 127 2.98 19.35 20.67
N ALA A 128 2.67 19.44 19.36
CA ALA A 128 1.39 19.00 18.81
C ALA A 128 1.21 17.46 18.87
N PHE A 129 2.31 16.70 18.92
CA PHE A 129 2.30 15.24 18.93
C PHE A 129 2.70 14.65 20.28
N LEU A 130 3.70 15.25 20.95
CA LEU A 130 4.28 14.81 22.21
C LEU A 130 4.64 16.02 23.10
N PRO A 131 4.26 16.02 24.40
CA PRO A 131 4.60 17.12 25.31
C PRO A 131 6.11 17.15 25.55
N VAL A 132 6.82 18.15 24.99
CA VAL A 132 8.29 18.15 24.93
C VAL A 132 8.93 18.17 26.32
N ASP A 133 8.38 18.98 27.22
CA ASP A 133 8.82 19.18 28.61
C ASP A 133 8.69 17.92 29.49
N LYS A 134 7.72 17.05 29.19
CA LYS A 134 7.39 15.86 29.99
C LYS A 134 7.83 14.55 29.35
N PHE A 135 7.82 14.49 28.03
CA PHE A 135 8.10 13.27 27.29
C PHE A 135 9.60 13.01 27.17
N PHE A 136 10.36 14.05 26.86
CA PHE A 136 11.80 13.96 26.69
C PHE A 136 12.52 14.33 27.98
N LYS A 137 13.47 13.49 28.38
CA LYS A 137 14.39 13.83 29.47
C LYS A 137 15.20 15.07 29.09
N HIS A 138 15.69 15.11 27.85
CA HIS A 138 16.47 16.21 27.34
C HIS A 138 16.38 16.31 25.81
N VAL A 139 16.44 17.53 25.29
CA VAL A 139 16.48 17.82 23.86
C VAL A 139 17.70 18.67 23.55
N TYR A 140 18.52 18.24 22.60
CA TYR A 140 19.67 18.99 22.11
C TYR A 140 19.37 19.54 20.72
N LEU A 141 19.42 20.87 20.58
CA LEU A 141 19.41 21.52 19.27
C LEU A 141 20.85 21.80 18.87
N VAL A 142 21.27 21.34 17.69
CA VAL A 142 22.61 21.59 17.14
C VAL A 142 22.46 22.38 15.84
N ASP A 143 23.03 23.58 15.77
CA ASP A 143 23.03 24.41 14.56
C ASP A 143 24.34 25.19 14.41
N LEU A 144 24.70 25.54 13.18
CA LEU A 144 25.94 26.26 12.88
C LEU A 144 25.77 27.78 12.90
N SER A 145 24.53 28.31 12.76
CA SER A 145 24.26 29.76 12.73
C SER A 145 23.99 30.32 14.12
N PRO A 146 24.83 31.27 14.61
CA PRO A 146 24.57 31.98 15.87
C PRO A 146 23.24 32.73 15.87
N SER A 147 22.88 33.40 14.76
CA SER A 147 21.62 34.14 14.66
C SER A 147 20.38 33.25 14.82
N LEU A 148 20.39 32.05 14.23
CA LEU A 148 19.28 31.11 14.37
C LEU A 148 19.21 30.50 15.77
N CYS A 149 20.38 30.18 16.35
CA CYS A 149 20.48 29.68 17.72
C CYS A 149 19.92 30.68 18.73
N GLU A 150 20.13 31.99 18.53
CA GLU A 150 19.59 33.01 19.43
C GLU A 150 18.05 33.03 19.41
N VAL A 151 17.45 32.99 18.22
CA VAL A 151 15.99 32.87 18.07
C VAL A 151 15.46 31.59 18.73
N ALA A 152 16.22 30.49 18.67
CA ALA A 152 15.85 29.25 19.34
C ALA A 152 15.86 29.39 20.87
N ARG A 153 16.87 30.06 21.44
CA ARG A 153 16.94 30.32 22.89
C ARG A 153 15.75 31.17 23.35
N GLU A 154 15.51 32.29 22.69
CA GLU A 154 14.36 33.17 22.97
C GLU A 154 13.03 32.40 22.89
N ARG A 155 12.89 31.51 21.90
CA ARG A 155 11.70 30.66 21.74
C ARG A 155 11.51 29.72 22.92
N PHE A 156 12.55 29.01 23.35
CA PHE A 156 12.44 28.03 24.43
C PHE A 156 12.29 28.69 25.81
N GLU A 157 12.92 29.84 26.03
CA GLU A 157 12.68 30.68 27.21
C GLU A 157 11.22 31.12 27.28
N ARG A 158 10.65 31.61 26.17
CA ARG A 158 9.23 31.99 26.07
C ARG A 158 8.29 30.82 26.34
N LEU A 159 8.65 29.61 25.90
CA LEU A 159 7.86 28.39 26.13
C LEU A 159 8.09 27.78 27.53
N GLY A 160 9.08 28.27 28.28
CA GLY A 160 9.41 27.78 29.62
C GLY A 160 10.08 26.40 29.63
N TRP A 161 10.72 25.99 28.54
CA TRP A 161 11.33 24.66 28.42
C TRP A 161 12.77 24.63 28.91
N ASN A 162 12.96 24.08 30.11
CA ASN A 162 14.28 23.98 30.75
C ASN A 162 15.06 22.70 30.37
N ASN A 163 14.43 21.78 29.66
CA ASN A 163 15.03 20.51 29.23
C ASN A 163 15.61 20.58 27.80
N VAL A 164 15.75 21.79 27.24
CA VAL A 164 16.27 22.01 25.87
C VAL A 164 17.58 22.79 25.92
N THR A 165 18.64 22.25 25.30
CA THR A 165 19.94 22.91 25.19
C THR A 165 20.24 23.27 23.73
N VAL A 166 20.57 24.54 23.48
CA VAL A 166 20.95 25.06 22.15
C VAL A 166 22.46 25.13 22.01
N LEU A 167 23.02 24.30 21.13
CA LEU A 167 24.45 24.18 20.85
C LEU A 167 24.78 24.79 19.49
N CYS A 168 25.40 25.96 19.50
CA CYS A 168 25.88 26.64 18.28
C CYS A 168 27.25 26.07 17.86
N GLN A 169 27.24 24.99 17.10
CA GLN A 169 28.46 24.29 16.64
C GLN A 169 28.22 23.49 15.37
N ASP A 170 29.32 23.03 14.77
CA ASP A 170 29.27 22.13 13.63
C ASP A 170 28.72 20.73 14.01
N ALA A 171 27.78 20.20 13.22
CA ALA A 171 27.21 18.88 13.42
C ALA A 171 28.27 17.76 13.44
N ARG A 172 29.39 17.96 12.73
CA ARG A 172 30.54 17.03 12.67
C ARG A 172 31.22 16.89 14.03
N SER A 173 31.38 18.00 14.76
CA SER A 173 32.07 18.03 16.06
C SER A 173 31.17 17.70 17.24
N PHE A 174 29.84 17.81 17.10
CA PHE A 174 28.90 17.53 18.19
C PHE A 174 29.17 16.17 18.86
N ARG A 175 29.10 16.10 20.18
CA ARG A 175 29.10 14.86 20.96
C ARG A 175 28.03 15.01 22.05
N LEU A 176 27.37 13.90 22.40
CA LEU A 176 26.46 13.91 23.55
C LEU A 176 27.26 14.18 24.83
N PRO A 177 26.80 15.06 25.73
CA PRO A 177 27.54 15.39 26.95
C PRO A 177 27.74 14.16 27.84
N GLU A 178 28.97 13.91 28.28
CA GLU A 178 29.32 12.78 29.17
C GLU A 178 28.87 13.00 30.63
N LYS A 179 28.52 14.24 31.01
CA LYS A 179 28.13 14.63 32.36
C LYS A 179 26.63 14.38 32.61
N ASP A 180 26.31 13.12 32.85
CA ASP A 180 25.18 12.61 33.62
C ASP A 180 25.27 11.08 33.51
N ASP A 181 25.00 10.34 34.59
CA ASP A 181 24.96 8.85 34.63
C ASP A 181 23.92 8.19 33.67
N ALA A 182 23.48 8.91 32.63
CA ALA A 182 22.46 8.56 31.66
C ALA A 182 22.89 8.73 30.19
N ALA A 183 24.07 9.28 29.90
CA ALA A 183 24.52 9.54 28.51
C ALA A 183 25.38 8.41 27.90
N SER A 184 25.50 7.26 28.57
CA SER A 184 26.34 6.14 28.09
C SER A 184 25.77 5.39 26.88
N ASP A 185 24.49 5.57 26.52
CA ASP A 185 23.80 4.70 25.55
C ASP A 185 23.37 5.39 24.22
N GLY A 186 23.56 6.70 24.05
CA GLY A 186 23.15 7.43 22.81
C GLY A 186 21.75 8.07 22.86
N ALA A 187 21.29 8.62 21.74
CA ALA A 187 19.99 9.30 21.58
C ALA A 187 18.87 8.32 21.17
N ASP A 188 17.64 8.56 21.64
CA ASP A 188 16.44 7.79 21.27
C ASP A 188 15.81 8.32 19.97
N LEU A 189 15.95 9.63 19.73
CA LEU A 189 15.49 10.28 18.51
C LEU A 189 16.60 11.20 17.99
N ILE A 190 16.88 11.11 16.70
CA ILE A 190 17.65 12.11 15.96
C ILE A 190 16.76 12.63 14.84
N THR A 191 16.71 13.95 14.64
CA THR A 191 16.00 14.55 13.50
C THR A 191 16.91 15.42 12.66
N MET A 192 16.63 15.45 11.35
CA MET A 192 17.25 16.33 10.37
C MET A 192 16.16 16.86 9.44
N SER A 193 15.85 18.14 9.54
CA SER A 193 14.86 18.77 8.67
C SER A 193 15.51 19.89 7.89
N TYR A 194 15.62 19.72 6.57
CA TYR A 194 16.27 20.67 5.67
C TYR A 194 17.69 21.05 6.10
N SER A 195 18.44 20.05 6.58
CA SER A 195 19.81 20.20 7.03
C SER A 195 20.78 19.31 6.25
N LEU A 196 20.35 18.12 5.81
CA LEU A 196 21.24 17.19 5.11
C LEU A 196 21.66 17.74 3.73
N SER A 197 20.77 18.40 3.00
CA SER A 197 21.08 19.08 1.72
C SER A 197 21.97 20.31 1.88
N MET A 198 22.04 20.89 3.09
CA MET A 198 22.83 22.08 3.44
C MET A 198 24.25 21.76 3.91
N ILE A 199 24.52 20.52 4.32
CA ILE A 199 25.83 20.10 4.85
C ILE A 199 26.72 19.58 3.70
N PRO A 200 27.85 20.22 3.36
CA PRO A 200 28.74 19.74 2.31
C PRO A 200 29.32 18.35 2.63
N ASP A 201 29.94 18.19 3.81
CA ASP A 201 30.59 16.94 4.25
C ASP A 201 29.63 15.98 4.96
N TYR A 202 28.47 15.73 4.35
CA TYR A 202 27.36 14.99 4.97
C TYR A 202 27.71 13.54 5.35
N TYR A 203 28.66 12.90 4.66
CA TYR A 203 29.09 11.53 4.99
C TYR A 203 29.53 11.42 6.46
N SER A 204 30.40 12.33 6.90
CA SER A 204 30.91 12.36 8.28
C SER A 204 29.80 12.55 9.32
N VAL A 205 28.79 13.37 8.98
CA VAL A 205 27.64 13.60 9.86
C VAL A 205 26.80 12.32 9.94
N VAL A 206 26.38 11.74 8.80
CA VAL A 206 25.56 10.52 8.75
C VAL A 206 26.26 9.34 9.44
N ASP A 207 27.56 9.16 9.24
CA ASP A 207 28.36 8.16 9.95
C ASP A 207 28.34 8.37 11.46
N SER A 208 28.51 9.63 11.91
CA SER A 208 28.47 9.95 13.33
C SER A 208 27.09 9.78 13.96
N LEU A 209 26.00 9.94 13.20
CA LEU A 209 24.65 9.67 13.71
C LEU A 209 24.46 8.19 14.01
N THR A 210 25.09 7.30 13.25
CA THR A 210 24.98 5.85 13.44
C THR A 210 25.53 5.43 14.81
N SER A 211 26.66 6.01 15.24
CA SER A 211 27.25 5.72 16.55
C SER A 211 26.59 6.45 17.73
N ARG A 212 25.81 7.49 17.44
CA ARG A 212 25.12 8.30 18.46
C ARG A 212 23.68 7.88 18.68
N LEU A 213 23.12 7.05 17.82
CA LEU A 213 21.76 6.55 17.93
C LEU A 213 21.75 5.25 18.74
N LYS A 214 20.87 5.15 19.74
CA LYS A 214 20.62 3.90 20.47
C LYS A 214 20.25 2.77 19.50
N SER A 215 20.51 1.53 19.89
CA SER A 215 20.06 0.36 19.13
C SER A 215 18.55 0.38 18.86
N SER A 216 17.73 0.81 19.83
CA SER A 216 16.28 1.01 19.68
C SER A 216 15.87 2.42 19.21
N GLY A 217 16.84 3.30 18.95
CA GLY A 217 16.60 4.69 18.56
C GLY A 217 16.02 4.81 17.15
N MET A 218 15.56 6.03 16.82
CA MET A 218 15.08 6.35 15.48
C MET A 218 15.69 7.61 14.90
N LEU A 219 15.73 7.66 13.58
CA LEU A 219 16.16 8.80 12.79
C LEU A 219 15.01 9.33 11.93
N GLY A 220 14.64 10.59 12.09
CA GLY A 220 13.66 11.27 11.24
C GLY A 220 14.32 12.30 10.33
N VAL A 221 14.23 12.12 9.02
CA VAL A 221 14.78 13.06 8.04
C VAL A 221 13.68 13.58 7.13
N CYS A 222 13.64 14.89 6.91
CA CYS A 222 12.83 15.50 5.87
C CYS A 222 13.69 16.47 5.07
N ASP A 223 13.85 16.22 3.78
CA ASP A 223 14.72 17.06 2.94
C ASP A 223 14.28 17.04 1.47
N PHE A 224 14.88 17.91 0.67
CA PHE A 224 14.66 17.95 -0.77
C PHE A 224 15.50 16.91 -1.49
N TYR A 225 15.04 16.48 -2.66
CA TYR A 225 15.78 15.52 -3.47
C TYR A 225 15.48 15.67 -4.96
N VAL A 226 16.37 15.16 -5.80
CA VAL A 226 16.11 14.88 -7.21
C VAL A 226 16.68 13.50 -7.52
N GLN A 227 15.90 12.62 -8.15
CA GLN A 227 16.34 11.26 -8.42
C GLN A 227 15.70 10.68 -9.68
N SER A 228 16.46 9.90 -10.45
CA SER A 228 15.92 9.10 -11.55
C SER A 228 15.44 7.75 -11.01
N ILE A 229 14.41 7.19 -11.65
CA ILE A 229 13.91 5.86 -11.24
C ILE A 229 14.92 4.76 -11.60
N VAL A 230 15.69 4.98 -12.67
CA VAL A 230 16.76 4.08 -13.12
C VAL A 230 17.78 3.85 -12.00
N ASP A 231 18.14 4.91 -11.27
CA ASP A 231 19.16 4.88 -10.22
C ASP A 231 18.74 4.05 -8.98
N VAL A 232 17.43 3.85 -8.79
CA VAL A 232 16.85 3.20 -7.60
C VAL A 232 16.28 1.83 -7.91
N SER A 233 15.96 1.55 -9.18
CA SER A 233 15.26 0.33 -9.61
C SER A 233 15.93 -0.99 -9.19
N CYS A 234 17.25 -1.00 -8.96
CA CYS A 234 17.99 -2.17 -8.51
C CYS A 234 17.99 -2.37 -6.98
N ARG A 235 17.42 -1.45 -6.20
CA ARG A 235 17.51 -1.45 -4.72
C ARG A 235 16.24 -1.99 -4.09
N ASN A 236 16.39 -3.07 -3.34
CA ASN A 236 15.30 -3.78 -2.63
C ASN A 236 15.18 -3.41 -1.13
N TYR A 237 16.08 -2.57 -0.60
CA TYR A 237 16.10 -2.13 0.80
C TYR A 237 15.43 -0.78 1.06
N THR A 238 14.89 -0.17 0.01
CA THR A 238 14.15 1.07 0.12
C THR A 238 12.75 0.82 0.70
N GLY A 239 12.11 1.88 1.20
CA GLY A 239 10.74 1.82 1.71
C GLY A 239 9.66 1.75 0.62
N GLY A 240 10.03 1.64 -0.67
CA GLY A 240 9.15 1.76 -1.82
C GLY A 240 9.58 2.87 -2.78
N ALA A 241 9.09 2.81 -4.02
CA ALA A 241 9.48 3.73 -5.09
C ALA A 241 8.41 4.80 -5.43
N PHE A 242 7.31 4.86 -4.66
CA PHE A 242 6.19 5.74 -4.93
C PHE A 242 6.61 7.22 -4.99
N ASN A 243 6.19 7.94 -6.05
CA ASN A 243 6.55 9.33 -6.33
C ASN A 243 8.06 9.65 -6.28
N ARG A 244 8.95 8.66 -6.29
CA ARG A 244 10.40 8.88 -6.19
C ARG A 244 10.99 9.41 -7.48
N HIS A 245 10.42 9.10 -8.64
CA HIS A 245 10.90 9.61 -9.92
C HIS A 245 10.71 11.13 -10.08
N VAL A 246 11.77 11.84 -10.45
CA VAL A 246 11.71 13.20 -10.96
C VAL A 246 12.17 13.17 -12.41
N ASN A 247 11.40 13.72 -13.34
CA ASN A 247 11.76 13.74 -14.77
C ASN A 247 13.02 14.60 -15.03
N TRP A 248 13.65 14.43 -16.20
CA TRP A 248 14.93 15.09 -16.49
C TRP A 248 14.88 16.62 -16.37
N LEU A 249 13.84 17.26 -16.94
CA LEU A 249 13.65 18.71 -16.86
C LEU A 249 13.54 19.19 -15.41
N GLY A 250 12.74 18.51 -14.60
CA GLY A 250 12.58 18.81 -13.18
C GLY A 250 13.89 18.65 -12.41
N ARG A 251 14.67 17.60 -12.69
CA ARG A 251 15.98 17.42 -12.03
C ARG A 251 16.94 18.56 -12.36
N VAL A 252 17.02 18.98 -13.63
CA VAL A 252 17.88 20.10 -14.05
C VAL A 252 17.41 21.42 -13.43
N PHE A 253 16.11 21.71 -13.51
CA PHE A 253 15.53 22.93 -12.98
C PHE A 253 15.74 23.06 -11.47
N TRP A 254 15.38 22.03 -10.70
CA TRP A 254 15.48 22.10 -9.24
C TRP A 254 16.94 22.12 -8.77
N ARG A 255 17.85 21.40 -9.43
CA ARG A 255 19.29 21.54 -9.14
C ARG A 255 19.76 22.97 -9.31
N ALA A 256 19.47 23.59 -10.45
CA ALA A 256 19.87 24.97 -10.72
C ALA A 256 19.24 25.95 -9.71
N TRP A 257 17.96 25.77 -9.38
CA TRP A 257 17.26 26.60 -8.39
C TRP A 257 17.93 26.56 -7.02
N PHE A 258 18.23 25.37 -6.50
CA PHE A 258 18.84 25.20 -5.18
C PHE A 258 20.32 25.58 -5.15
N ASP A 259 21.02 25.50 -6.29
CA ASP A 259 22.42 25.93 -6.42
C ASP A 259 22.59 27.45 -6.20
N PHE A 260 21.59 28.27 -6.58
CA PHE A 260 21.57 29.71 -6.24
C PHE A 260 21.63 29.95 -4.73
N ASP A 261 21.03 29.06 -3.93
CA ASP A 261 21.03 29.13 -2.46
C ASP A 261 22.21 28.36 -1.84
N ARG A 262 23.18 27.89 -2.65
CA ARG A 262 24.30 27.01 -2.27
C ARG A 262 23.85 25.69 -1.63
N VAL A 263 22.68 25.20 -2.00
CA VAL A 263 22.13 23.93 -1.52
C VAL A 263 22.40 22.85 -2.56
N SER A 264 23.19 21.85 -2.20
CA SER A 264 23.52 20.77 -3.12
C SER A 264 22.41 19.72 -3.17
N LEU A 265 21.54 19.82 -4.16
CA LEU A 265 20.43 18.90 -4.37
C LEU A 265 20.87 17.66 -5.17
N GLU A 266 21.37 16.64 -4.48
CA GLU A 266 21.85 15.40 -5.09
C GLU A 266 21.19 14.14 -4.54
N ALA A 267 20.96 13.15 -5.42
CA ALA A 267 20.38 11.85 -5.07
C ALA A 267 21.22 11.10 -4.02
N ALA A 268 22.55 11.23 -4.10
CA ALA A 268 23.51 10.54 -3.25
C ALA A 268 23.29 10.76 -1.74
N ARG A 269 22.73 11.92 -1.35
CA ARG A 269 22.46 12.25 0.06
C ARG A 269 21.42 11.31 0.68
N ARG A 270 20.29 11.15 -0.01
CA ARG A 270 19.23 10.19 0.39
C ARG A 270 19.72 8.76 0.26
N ASP A 271 20.50 8.46 -0.77
CA ASP A 271 21.01 7.11 -1.03
C ASP A 271 21.95 6.64 0.08
N TYR A 272 22.87 7.51 0.50
CA TYR A 272 23.79 7.20 1.58
C TYR A 272 23.07 7.06 2.92
N LEU A 273 22.05 7.89 3.17
CA LEU A 273 21.18 7.79 4.34
C LEU A 273 20.47 6.42 4.38
N GLU A 274 19.82 6.03 3.29
CA GLU A 274 19.12 4.74 3.16
C GLU A 274 20.09 3.54 3.17
N TYR A 275 21.38 3.73 2.86
CA TYR A 275 22.42 2.70 2.96
C TYR A 275 22.94 2.52 4.39
N LYS A 276 23.02 3.60 5.17
CA LYS A 276 23.54 3.58 6.55
C LYS A 276 22.49 3.19 7.60
N PHE A 277 21.21 3.35 7.28
CA PHE A 277 20.09 3.09 8.19
C PHE A 277 19.08 2.09 7.61
N GLY A 278 18.43 1.31 8.47
CA GLY A 278 17.29 0.49 8.09
C GLY A 278 16.04 1.34 7.88
N THR A 279 15.33 1.15 6.76
CA THR A 279 14.14 1.95 6.42
C THR A 279 12.90 1.40 7.13
N VAL A 280 12.32 2.18 8.06
CA VAL A 280 11.04 1.84 8.71
C VAL A 280 9.88 2.37 7.85
N ILE A 281 9.89 3.68 7.57
CA ILE A 281 8.92 4.36 6.70
C ILE A 281 9.66 5.34 5.81
N SER A 282 9.27 5.42 4.55
CA SER A 282 9.73 6.45 3.63
C SER A 282 8.55 6.97 2.83
N ALA A 283 8.54 8.25 2.49
CA ALA A 283 7.58 8.85 1.57
C ALA A 283 8.24 9.92 0.70
N SER A 284 7.77 10.06 -0.53
CA SER A 284 8.24 11.10 -1.46
C SER A 284 7.04 11.89 -1.97
N GLU A 285 7.12 13.21 -1.91
CA GLU A 285 5.98 14.11 -2.13
C GLU A 285 6.39 15.33 -2.97
N ARG A 286 5.41 16.14 -3.37
CA ARG A 286 5.63 17.36 -4.17
C ARG A 286 4.94 18.55 -3.53
N ASN A 287 5.69 19.63 -3.34
CA ASN A 287 5.10 20.90 -2.93
C ASN A 287 4.62 21.70 -4.14
N TYR A 288 3.37 21.48 -4.56
CA TYR A 288 2.78 22.14 -5.73
C TYR A 288 2.51 23.64 -5.55
N PHE A 289 2.42 24.13 -4.31
CA PHE A 289 2.24 25.57 -4.06
C PHE A 289 3.41 26.41 -4.61
N LEU A 290 4.59 25.81 -4.71
CA LEU A 290 5.82 26.44 -5.22
C LEU A 290 6.35 25.74 -6.48
N GLY A 291 5.46 25.23 -7.33
CA GLY A 291 5.84 24.65 -8.64
C GLY A 291 6.19 23.16 -8.60
N GLY A 292 5.91 22.45 -7.50
CA GLY A 292 6.10 21.00 -7.40
C GLY A 292 7.48 20.62 -6.88
N ILE A 293 7.99 21.33 -5.87
CA ILE A 293 9.32 21.07 -5.29
C ILE A 293 9.35 19.63 -4.72
N PRO A 294 10.26 18.76 -5.17
CA PRO A 294 10.39 17.40 -4.67
C PRO A 294 11.03 17.34 -3.28
N TYR A 295 10.33 16.71 -2.33
CA TYR A 295 10.84 16.45 -0.99
C TYR A 295 10.52 15.02 -0.55
N TYR A 296 11.26 14.52 0.43
CA TYR A 296 11.05 13.21 1.02
C TYR A 296 10.98 13.29 2.53
N ILE A 297 10.36 12.26 3.10
CA ILE A 297 10.34 11.96 4.52
C ILE A 297 10.93 10.57 4.69
N PHE A 298 11.86 10.41 5.60
CA PHE A 298 12.51 9.15 5.92
C PHE A 298 12.49 8.95 7.44
N VAL A 299 11.93 7.84 7.88
CA VAL A 299 12.02 7.35 9.25
C VAL A 299 12.84 6.08 9.22
N GLY A 300 14.03 6.17 9.79
CA GLY A 300 15.01 5.10 9.85
C GLY A 300 15.28 4.62 11.26
N CYS A 301 15.99 3.50 11.33
CA CYS A 301 16.52 2.93 12.56
C CYS A 301 17.95 2.43 12.30
N PRO A 302 18.74 2.11 13.34
CA PRO A 302 20.07 1.52 13.14
C PRO A 302 20.01 0.32 12.20
N LYS A 303 20.86 0.32 11.16
CA LYS A 303 21.02 -0.82 10.24
C LYS A 303 21.29 -2.14 10.98
N GLU A 304 22.00 -1.99 12.10
CA GLU A 304 22.46 -2.99 13.06
C GLU A 304 21.47 -3.34 14.18
N MET A 305 20.26 -2.77 14.23
CA MET A 305 19.21 -3.40 15.03
C MET A 305 18.87 -4.82 14.49
N ALA A 306 19.30 -5.07 13.25
CA ALA A 306 19.46 -6.38 12.63
C ALA A 306 20.91 -6.95 12.67
N SER A 307 21.76 -6.59 13.65
CA SER A 307 23.06 -7.23 13.93
C SER A 307 23.12 -7.94 15.28
N THR A 308 21.97 -8.31 15.85
CA THR A 308 21.78 -9.66 16.40
C THR A 308 20.36 -10.23 16.19
N PRO A 309 19.84 -10.29 14.95
CA PRO A 309 19.17 -11.48 14.55
C PRO A 309 20.30 -12.50 14.62
N SER A 310 20.37 -13.30 15.69
CA SER A 310 20.97 -14.62 15.49
C SER A 310 20.33 -15.15 14.20
N SER A 311 21.06 -15.82 13.32
CA SER A 311 20.50 -16.37 12.07
C SER A 311 19.08 -16.93 12.27
N GLN A 312 18.84 -17.49 13.46
CA GLN A 312 17.57 -17.78 14.13
C GLN A 312 16.40 -16.78 13.96
N SER A 313 16.53 -15.45 13.94
CA SER A 313 15.36 -14.54 13.82
C SER A 313 14.94 -14.35 12.36
N ILE A 314 15.91 -14.26 11.44
CA ILE A 314 15.66 -14.33 10.00
C ILE A 314 15.11 -15.72 9.65
N GLU A 315 15.67 -16.79 10.22
CA GLU A 315 15.18 -18.17 10.10
C GLU A 315 13.79 -18.34 10.73
N LYS A 316 13.47 -17.70 11.86
CA LYS A 316 12.13 -17.71 12.47
C LYS A 316 11.10 -17.02 11.58
N LEU A 317 11.47 -15.87 11.00
CA LEU A 317 10.61 -15.18 10.04
C LEU A 317 10.40 -16.05 8.79
N ASP A 318 11.48 -16.62 8.25
CA ASP A 318 11.43 -17.53 7.11
C ASP A 318 10.55 -18.75 7.38
N ALA A 319 10.73 -19.43 8.52
CA ALA A 319 9.89 -20.54 8.96
C ALA A 319 8.42 -20.13 9.10
N SER A 320 8.19 -18.94 9.63
CA SER A 320 6.86 -18.38 9.74
C SER A 320 6.24 -18.02 8.39
N PHE A 321 7.02 -17.81 7.34
CA PHE A 321 6.50 -17.53 6.00
C PHE A 321 6.29 -18.82 5.20
N THR A 322 7.11 -19.85 5.44
CA THR A 322 7.12 -21.11 4.67
C THR A 322 6.34 -22.26 5.32
N GLU A 323 5.75 -22.07 6.51
CA GLU A 323 5.09 -23.16 7.27
C GLU A 323 6.06 -24.29 7.69
N SER A 324 7.35 -24.00 7.84
CA SER A 324 8.35 -25.03 8.19
C SER A 324 8.16 -25.55 9.63
N PRO A 325 7.98 -26.88 9.84
CA PRO A 325 7.77 -27.46 11.17
C PRO A 325 9.04 -27.59 12.01
N TYR A 326 10.23 -27.45 11.42
CA TYR A 326 11.54 -27.76 12.05
C TYR A 326 12.19 -26.59 12.81
N LEU A 327 11.52 -25.44 12.93
CA LEU A 327 12.10 -24.20 13.45
C LEU A 327 11.27 -23.58 14.59
N LEU A 328 10.59 -24.41 15.38
CA LEU A 328 9.91 -24.02 16.62
C LEU A 328 10.93 -23.95 17.80
N PRO A 329 10.71 -23.09 18.81
CA PRO A 329 11.74 -22.69 19.79
C PRO A 329 12.25 -23.79 20.75
N ALA A 330 11.68 -24.99 20.76
CA ALA A 330 11.87 -25.93 21.85
C ALA A 330 13.11 -26.84 21.73
N ASN A 331 13.52 -27.26 20.52
CA ASN A 331 14.50 -28.35 20.35
C ASN A 331 15.67 -28.01 19.40
N HIS A 332 16.18 -26.80 19.49
CA HIS A 332 17.04 -26.19 18.46
C HIS A 332 18.41 -26.86 18.22
N LYS A 333 18.98 -27.61 19.19
CA LYS A 333 20.35 -28.16 19.04
C LYS A 333 20.42 -29.60 18.51
N GLN A 334 19.48 -30.47 18.86
CA GLN A 334 19.54 -31.89 18.47
C GLN A 334 18.96 -32.16 17.07
N GLU A 335 18.05 -31.29 16.58
CA GLU A 335 17.42 -31.47 15.27
C GLU A 335 18.23 -30.87 14.12
N MET A 336 19.09 -29.88 14.39
CA MET A 336 20.00 -29.30 13.39
C MET A 336 21.02 -30.32 12.87
N ASP A 337 21.58 -31.16 13.74
CA ASP A 337 22.53 -32.21 13.34
C ASP A 337 21.86 -33.26 12.43
N ASN A 338 20.55 -33.48 12.57
CA ASN A 338 19.77 -34.37 11.71
C ASN A 338 19.31 -33.70 10.39
N ALA A 339 19.16 -32.37 10.37
CA ALA A 339 18.69 -31.61 9.20
C ALA A 339 19.76 -31.45 8.12
N VAL A 340 21.04 -31.32 8.51
CA VAL A 340 22.18 -31.23 7.57
C VAL A 340 22.31 -32.49 6.69
N VAL A 341 21.81 -33.64 7.17
CA VAL A 341 21.89 -34.93 6.47
C VAL A 341 20.73 -35.17 5.48
N LYS A 342 19.66 -34.34 5.51
CA LYS A 342 18.43 -34.53 4.69
C LYS A 342 18.20 -33.41 3.64
N SER A 343 19.27 -32.86 3.06
CA SER A 343 19.17 -31.80 2.06
C SER A 343 18.49 -32.27 0.76
N THR A 344 17.18 -32.00 0.68
CA THR A 344 16.45 -31.81 -0.58
C THR A 344 15.88 -30.39 -0.53
N HIS A 345 16.42 -29.48 -1.35
CA HIS A 345 16.01 -28.08 -1.56
C HIS A 345 15.17 -27.45 -0.44
N GLU A 346 15.80 -26.75 0.51
CA GLU A 346 15.10 -25.99 1.53
C GLU A 346 14.21 -24.91 0.87
N ILE A 347 12.90 -24.95 1.15
CA ILE A 347 11.94 -23.94 0.69
C ILE A 347 12.20 -22.65 1.47
N ARG A 348 12.50 -21.55 0.75
CA ARG A 348 12.80 -20.25 1.34
C ARG A 348 11.81 -19.17 0.89
N SER A 349 11.56 -18.19 1.76
CA SER A 349 10.73 -17.02 1.45
C SER A 349 11.49 -15.97 0.61
N LYS A 350 10.75 -15.13 -0.12
CA LYS A 350 11.34 -14.01 -0.89
C LYS A 350 12.09 -13.01 0.01
N ALA A 351 11.58 -12.83 1.22
CA ALA A 351 12.20 -11.99 2.23
C ALA A 351 13.58 -12.56 2.62
N TYR A 352 13.67 -13.87 2.86
CA TYR A 352 14.93 -14.55 3.18
C TYR A 352 15.94 -14.45 2.03
N GLU A 353 15.53 -14.78 0.80
CA GLU A 353 16.39 -14.69 -0.39
C GLU A 353 16.96 -13.27 -0.56
N SER A 354 16.10 -12.26 -0.41
CA SER A 354 16.52 -10.84 -0.52
C SER A 354 17.43 -10.42 0.63
N ALA A 355 17.17 -10.91 1.85
CA ALA A 355 18.03 -10.65 3.01
C ALA A 355 19.42 -11.25 2.82
N VAL A 356 19.54 -12.49 2.34
CA VAL A 356 20.83 -13.15 2.09
C VAL A 356 21.64 -12.38 1.05
N ILE A 357 21.02 -12.00 -0.07
CA ILE A 357 21.68 -11.20 -1.11
C ILE A 357 22.18 -9.88 -0.53
N ASN A 358 21.35 -9.17 0.24
CA ASN A 358 21.73 -7.88 0.81
C ASN A 358 22.85 -8.00 1.82
N LEU A 359 22.78 -8.97 2.73
CA LEU A 359 23.83 -9.22 3.71
C LEU A 359 25.17 -9.55 3.02
N SER A 360 25.15 -10.36 1.95
CA SER A 360 26.35 -10.70 1.18
C SER A 360 27.00 -9.48 0.51
N ALA A 361 26.20 -8.47 0.15
CA ALA A 361 26.64 -7.23 -0.47
C ALA A 361 26.82 -6.06 0.52
N ASN A 362 26.74 -6.32 1.84
CA ASN A 362 26.74 -5.30 2.90
C ASN A 362 25.69 -4.19 2.68
N LEU A 363 24.55 -4.54 2.10
CA LEU A 363 23.38 -3.69 1.96
C LEU A 363 22.44 -3.84 3.17
N PRO A 364 21.64 -2.82 3.51
CA PRO A 364 20.58 -2.97 4.51
C PRO A 364 19.58 -4.06 4.13
N LEU A 365 18.88 -4.61 5.11
CA LEU A 365 17.80 -5.55 4.84
C LEU A 365 16.62 -4.84 4.12
N PRO A 366 15.73 -5.59 3.46
CA PRO A 366 14.47 -5.04 2.99
C PRO A 366 13.68 -4.31 4.08
N SER A 367 12.96 -3.24 3.74
CA SER A 367 12.20 -2.43 4.70
C SER A 367 11.20 -3.24 5.55
N SER A 368 10.69 -4.36 5.04
CA SER A 368 9.82 -5.30 5.77
C SER A 368 10.45 -5.91 7.03
N PHE A 369 11.78 -5.91 7.14
CA PHE A 369 12.49 -6.41 8.33
C PHE A 369 12.57 -5.37 9.46
N TYR A 370 12.39 -4.08 9.14
CA TYR A 370 12.46 -2.98 10.11
C TYR A 370 11.07 -2.48 10.53
N GLN A 371 10.00 -3.13 10.07
CA GLN A 371 8.62 -2.82 10.44
C GLN A 371 8.25 -3.45 11.78
N ASN A 372 7.34 -2.79 12.51
CA ASN A 372 6.85 -3.28 13.80
C ASN A 372 6.01 -4.57 13.68
N HIS A 373 5.41 -4.80 12.51
CA HIS A 373 4.56 -5.94 12.22
C HIS A 373 5.06 -6.63 10.96
N HIS A 374 5.09 -7.97 10.96
CA HIS A 374 5.58 -8.77 9.84
C HIS A 374 4.46 -9.51 9.10
N TYR A 375 3.25 -8.93 9.07
CA TYR A 375 2.12 -9.49 8.33
C TYR A 375 2.35 -9.42 6.82
N ARG A 376 3.00 -8.35 6.35
CA ARG A 376 3.30 -8.07 4.95
C ARG A 376 4.62 -8.70 4.54
N ILE A 377 4.57 -9.65 3.60
CA ILE A 377 5.78 -10.30 3.08
C ILE A 377 6.43 -9.40 2.03
N HIS A 378 7.77 -9.40 2.01
CA HIS A 378 8.55 -8.64 1.04
C HIS A 378 8.17 -9.00 -0.40
N TYR A 379 7.94 -7.97 -1.21
CA TYR A 379 7.77 -8.07 -2.65
C TYR A 379 8.48 -6.89 -3.33
N ASN A 380 8.86 -7.07 -4.59
CA ASN A 380 9.45 -6.00 -5.40
C ASN A 380 8.33 -5.24 -6.12
N ASP A 381 8.06 -4.01 -5.68
CA ASP A 381 7.00 -3.12 -6.19
C ASP A 381 7.27 -2.60 -7.62
N MET A 382 8.49 -2.75 -8.13
CA MET A 382 8.90 -2.31 -9.46
C MET A 382 8.68 -3.34 -10.57
N LEU A 383 8.31 -4.59 -10.23
CA LEU A 383 8.06 -5.62 -11.24
C LEU A 383 6.87 -5.25 -12.12
N PRO A 384 6.92 -5.51 -13.46
CA PRO A 384 5.81 -5.23 -14.36
C PRO A 384 4.47 -5.84 -13.91
N LYS A 385 4.52 -7.05 -13.35
CA LYS A 385 3.33 -7.75 -12.84
C LYS A 385 2.65 -7.04 -11.66
N HIS A 386 3.35 -6.17 -10.94
CA HIS A 386 2.79 -5.38 -9.83
C HIS A 386 2.39 -3.96 -10.26
N THR A 387 3.10 -3.39 -11.24
CA THR A 387 2.86 -2.02 -11.73
C THR A 387 1.74 -1.92 -12.78
N GLN A 388 1.35 -3.04 -13.40
CA GLN A 388 0.30 -3.09 -14.43
C GLN A 388 -1.06 -2.51 -13.98
N PHE A 389 -1.33 -2.46 -12.67
CA PHE A 389 -2.57 -1.93 -12.09
C PHE A 389 -2.58 -0.41 -11.90
N GLN A 390 -1.51 0.30 -12.28
CA GLN A 390 -1.44 1.77 -12.26
C GLN A 390 -1.78 2.40 -10.88
N ASN A 391 -1.31 1.79 -9.79
CA ASN A 391 -1.60 2.23 -8.41
C ASN A 391 -3.10 2.28 -8.09
N GLU A 392 -3.90 1.40 -8.67
CA GLU A 392 -5.33 1.29 -8.39
C GLU A 392 -5.69 -0.14 -7.96
N TYR A 393 -6.50 -0.27 -6.90
CA TYR A 393 -7.15 -1.53 -6.56
C TYR A 393 -8.45 -1.69 -7.36
N ILE A 394 -8.87 -2.93 -7.60
CA ILE A 394 -10.05 -3.20 -8.42
C ILE A 394 -11.32 -3.06 -7.58
N TYR A 395 -11.34 -3.66 -6.40
CA TYR A 395 -12.54 -3.78 -5.55
C TYR A 395 -12.29 -3.16 -4.17
N ALA A 396 -13.21 -2.29 -3.72
CA ALA A 396 -13.14 -1.69 -2.38
C ALA A 396 -13.84 -2.55 -1.30
N PHE A 397 -14.56 -3.59 -1.72
CA PHE A 397 -15.30 -4.56 -0.90
C PHE A 397 -15.34 -5.91 -1.63
N THR A 398 -15.58 -6.98 -0.89
CA THR A 398 -15.60 -8.37 -1.38
C THR A 398 -16.99 -8.76 -1.91
N TRP A 399 -17.07 -9.59 -2.96
CA TRP A 399 -18.31 -10.03 -3.64
C TRP A 399 -18.69 -11.48 -3.29
N GLU A 400 -18.10 -12.04 -2.24
CA GLU A 400 -18.28 -13.42 -1.84
C GLU A 400 -18.91 -13.46 -0.46
N ASP A 401 -20.06 -14.14 -0.33
CA ASP A 401 -20.77 -14.22 0.95
C ASP A 401 -20.02 -15.09 1.98
N PRO A 402 -19.43 -14.50 3.05
CA PRO A 402 -18.68 -15.26 4.02
C PRO A 402 -19.57 -16.19 4.86
N ARG A 403 -20.90 -15.96 4.93
CA ARG A 403 -21.83 -16.87 5.62
C ARG A 403 -21.85 -18.25 4.96
N VAL A 404 -21.77 -18.27 3.63
CA VAL A 404 -21.70 -19.50 2.87
C VAL A 404 -20.34 -20.17 3.05
N ASP A 405 -19.27 -19.38 3.07
CA ASP A 405 -17.91 -19.89 3.32
C ASP A 405 -17.83 -20.60 4.68
N HIS A 406 -18.32 -19.99 5.76
CA HIS A 406 -18.32 -20.62 7.09
C HIS A 406 -19.11 -21.94 7.14
N ARG A 407 -20.28 -21.97 6.51
CA ARG A 407 -21.13 -23.16 6.45
C ARG A 407 -20.46 -24.31 5.70
N LEU A 408 -19.74 -24.00 4.62
CA LEU A 408 -19.11 -25.00 3.75
C LEU A 408 -17.73 -25.45 4.27
N LEU A 409 -16.95 -24.53 4.82
CA LEU A 409 -15.57 -24.75 5.22
C LEU A 409 -15.43 -25.22 6.66
N ASN A 410 -16.36 -24.88 7.56
CA ASN A 410 -16.27 -25.22 8.99
C ASN A 410 -14.86 -24.93 9.57
N ILE A 411 -14.44 -23.67 9.44
CA ILE A 411 -13.09 -23.22 9.81
C ILE A 411 -12.85 -23.42 11.30
N GLY A 412 -11.75 -24.09 11.64
CA GLY A 412 -11.29 -24.34 13.00
C GLY A 412 -9.87 -23.84 13.27
N LYS A 413 -9.42 -24.01 14.52
CA LYS A 413 -8.13 -23.51 15.02
C LYS A 413 -6.89 -24.13 14.38
N ASP A 414 -7.01 -25.33 13.82
CA ASP A 414 -5.89 -26.06 13.22
C ASP A 414 -5.76 -25.79 11.71
N ASP A 415 -6.68 -24.98 11.14
CA ASP A 415 -6.70 -24.69 9.72
C ASP A 415 -5.60 -23.71 9.30
N VAL A 416 -4.99 -24.03 8.16
CA VAL A 416 -4.15 -23.12 7.37
C VAL A 416 -4.90 -22.82 6.10
N ILE A 417 -5.28 -21.56 5.95
CA ILE A 417 -6.13 -21.09 4.88
C ILE A 417 -5.28 -20.30 3.91
N LEU A 418 -5.37 -20.59 2.62
CA LEU A 418 -4.93 -19.71 1.55
C LEU A 418 -6.18 -19.10 0.93
N ALA A 419 -6.23 -17.79 0.78
CA ALA A 419 -7.38 -17.11 0.22
C ALA A 419 -6.94 -15.90 -0.60
N ILE A 420 -7.64 -15.63 -1.69
CA ILE A 420 -7.44 -14.39 -2.45
C ILE A 420 -7.77 -13.20 -1.56
N THR A 421 -6.89 -12.18 -1.52
CA THR A 421 -7.08 -11.04 -0.63
C THR A 421 -8.34 -10.26 -0.99
N SER A 422 -8.54 -9.92 -2.27
CA SER A 422 -9.64 -9.05 -2.70
C SER A 422 -9.60 -7.75 -1.87
N ALA A 423 -10.74 -7.26 -1.37
CA ALA A 423 -10.77 -6.12 -0.45
C ALA A 423 -10.38 -6.46 1.01
N GLY A 424 -10.09 -7.72 1.32
CA GLY A 424 -9.71 -8.18 2.66
C GLY A 424 -10.88 -8.51 3.60
N ASP A 425 -12.14 -8.38 3.17
CA ASP A 425 -13.31 -8.56 4.06
C ASP A 425 -13.42 -10.00 4.56
N ASN A 426 -13.33 -10.98 3.65
CA ASN A 426 -13.42 -12.39 4.01
C ASN A 426 -12.18 -12.87 4.79
N ILE A 427 -11.00 -12.27 4.54
CA ILE A 427 -9.79 -12.55 5.33
C ILE A 427 -10.02 -12.22 6.80
N LEU A 428 -10.58 -11.03 7.09
CA LEU A 428 -10.92 -10.62 8.44
C LEU A 428 -12.03 -11.49 9.03
N ASP A 429 -12.97 -11.97 8.21
CA ASP A 429 -14.03 -12.87 8.66
C ASP A 429 -13.52 -14.27 9.02
N TYR A 430 -12.52 -14.79 8.28
CA TYR A 430 -11.85 -16.04 8.61
C TYR A 430 -11.01 -15.92 9.89
N LEU A 431 -10.27 -14.81 10.06
CA LEU A 431 -9.47 -14.57 11.27
C LEU A 431 -10.34 -14.53 12.54
N GLN A 432 -11.59 -14.09 12.44
CA GLN A 432 -12.55 -14.16 13.56
C GLN A 432 -12.87 -15.61 13.99
N LYS A 433 -12.55 -16.65 13.21
CA LYS A 433 -12.67 -18.05 13.65
C LYS A 433 -11.42 -18.56 14.36
N GLY A 434 -10.36 -17.76 14.42
CA GLY A 434 -9.09 -18.12 15.04
C GLY A 434 -8.36 -19.29 14.39
N PRO A 435 -8.26 -19.38 13.04
CA PRO A 435 -7.45 -20.40 12.38
C PRO A 435 -5.98 -20.23 12.73
N ARG A 436 -5.19 -21.30 12.54
CA ARG A 436 -3.75 -21.29 12.81
C ARG A 436 -3.02 -20.27 11.94
N ARG A 437 -3.40 -20.20 10.66
CA ARG A 437 -2.84 -19.23 9.72
C ARG A 437 -3.80 -18.91 8.57
N VAL A 438 -3.74 -17.67 8.09
CA VAL A 438 -4.38 -17.21 6.85
C VAL A 438 -3.33 -16.55 5.96
N HIS A 439 -3.08 -17.14 4.80
CA HIS A 439 -2.30 -16.60 3.69
C HIS A 439 -3.25 -15.84 2.76
N ALA A 440 -3.28 -14.51 2.88
CA ALA A 440 -3.97 -13.62 1.96
C ALA A 440 -3.07 -13.38 0.73
N VAL A 441 -3.55 -13.69 -0.47
CA VAL A 441 -2.75 -13.64 -1.70
C VAL A 441 -3.42 -12.75 -2.73
N ASP A 442 -2.67 -11.80 -3.30
CA ASP A 442 -3.16 -10.99 -4.41
C ASP A 442 -2.00 -10.52 -5.27
N LEU A 443 -2.17 -10.50 -6.59
CA LEU A 443 -1.16 -9.96 -7.49
C LEU A 443 -1.10 -8.42 -7.43
N ASN A 444 -2.24 -7.78 -7.14
CA ASN A 444 -2.34 -6.33 -7.07
C ASN A 444 -1.88 -5.83 -5.69
N PRO A 445 -0.77 -5.08 -5.59
CA PRO A 445 -0.31 -4.57 -4.31
C PRO A 445 -1.35 -3.69 -3.60
N ASN A 446 -2.18 -2.97 -4.36
CA ASN A 446 -3.14 -2.00 -3.84
C ASN A 446 -4.31 -2.68 -3.10
N GLN A 447 -4.70 -3.88 -3.52
CA GLN A 447 -5.69 -4.70 -2.79
C GLN A 447 -5.15 -5.08 -1.41
N ASN A 448 -3.90 -5.52 -1.38
CA ASN A 448 -3.22 -5.83 -0.13
C ASN A 448 -2.99 -4.58 0.75
N HIS A 449 -2.73 -3.40 0.19
CA HIS A 449 -2.66 -2.15 0.95
C HIS A 449 -3.99 -1.80 1.63
N LEU A 450 -5.14 -2.18 1.05
CA LEU A 450 -6.45 -2.02 1.67
C LEU A 450 -6.66 -2.98 2.84
N LEU A 451 -6.23 -4.24 2.72
CA LEU A 451 -6.21 -5.18 3.85
C LEU A 451 -5.30 -4.67 4.98
N GLU A 452 -4.08 -4.23 4.66
CA GLU A 452 -3.15 -3.65 5.65
C GLU A 452 -3.77 -2.44 6.38
N LEU A 453 -4.48 -1.55 5.66
CA LEU A 453 -5.17 -0.42 6.28
C LEU A 453 -6.22 -0.88 7.29
N LYS A 454 -7.02 -1.91 6.96
CA LYS A 454 -8.02 -2.46 7.87
C LYS A 454 -7.37 -3.04 9.13
N VAL A 455 -6.28 -3.80 8.98
CA VAL A 455 -5.51 -4.39 10.09
C VAL A 455 -4.89 -3.31 10.98
N ALA A 456 -4.30 -2.28 10.38
CA ALA A 456 -3.76 -1.13 11.10
C ALA A 456 -4.84 -0.39 11.90
N CYS A 457 -6.06 -0.25 11.34
CA CYS A 457 -7.18 0.36 12.04
C CYS A 457 -7.62 -0.44 13.27
N TYR A 458 -7.66 -1.78 13.22
CA TYR A 458 -7.96 -2.59 14.42
C TYR A 458 -6.89 -2.44 15.50
N SER A 459 -5.64 -2.27 15.11
CA SER A 459 -4.52 -2.16 16.04
C SER A 459 -4.46 -0.81 16.76
N ALA A 460 -4.94 0.27 16.13
CA ALA A 460 -4.70 1.64 16.61
C ALA A 460 -5.94 2.50 16.86
N LEU A 461 -7.11 2.14 16.28
CA LEU A 461 -8.32 2.96 16.32
C LEU A 461 -9.45 2.26 17.07
N GLY A 462 -10.33 3.05 17.68
CA GLY A 462 -11.59 2.56 18.22
C GLY A 462 -12.65 2.37 17.12
N HIS A 463 -13.70 1.62 17.44
CA HIS A 463 -14.79 1.27 16.50
C HIS A 463 -15.42 2.48 15.81
N ARG A 464 -15.52 3.62 16.49
CA ARG A 464 -16.11 4.85 15.92
C ARG A 464 -15.37 5.32 14.67
N ASP A 465 -14.04 5.38 14.73
CA ASP A 465 -13.24 5.89 13.62
C ASP A 465 -13.10 4.81 12.54
N MET A 466 -13.02 3.53 12.92
CA MET A 466 -13.15 2.40 11.99
C MET A 466 -14.47 2.45 11.20
N TRP A 467 -15.59 2.73 11.87
CA TRP A 467 -16.89 2.86 11.20
C TRP A 467 -16.91 4.03 10.23
N LYS A 468 -16.32 5.17 10.57
CA LYS A 468 -16.26 6.29 9.63
C LYS A 468 -15.47 5.92 8.37
N ILE A 469 -14.28 5.34 8.54
CA ILE A 469 -13.37 4.99 7.43
C ILE A 469 -14.02 3.95 6.51
N PHE A 470 -14.59 2.87 7.06
CA PHE A 470 -15.09 1.74 6.25
C PHE A 470 -16.61 1.59 6.23
N GLY A 471 -17.33 2.00 7.27
CA GLY A 471 -18.80 2.04 7.24
C GLY A 471 -19.31 3.17 6.34
N ASP A 472 -18.91 4.41 6.66
CA ASP A 472 -19.32 5.60 5.92
C ASP A 472 -18.46 5.85 4.66
N GLY A 473 -17.30 5.19 4.56
CA GLY A 473 -16.34 5.37 3.46
C GLY A 473 -15.58 6.70 3.54
N LYS A 474 -15.68 7.46 4.64
CA LYS A 474 -15.17 8.83 4.77
C LYS A 474 -14.69 9.16 6.17
N HIS A 475 -13.61 9.92 6.26
CA HIS A 475 -13.10 10.43 7.53
C HIS A 475 -12.33 11.74 7.33
N ALA A 476 -12.87 12.86 7.84
CA ALA A 476 -12.29 14.18 7.64
C ALA A 476 -10.85 14.33 8.17
N GLN A 477 -10.52 13.63 9.27
CA GLN A 477 -9.18 13.61 9.86
C GLN A 477 -8.34 12.39 9.45
N PHE A 478 -8.64 11.74 8.31
CA PHE A 478 -7.95 10.51 7.91
C PHE A 478 -6.43 10.71 7.82
N ARG A 479 -5.96 11.82 7.22
CA ARG A 479 -4.53 12.12 7.12
C ARG A 479 -3.85 12.21 8.48
N GLU A 480 -4.49 12.87 9.44
CA GLU A 480 -3.98 13.01 10.81
C GLU A 480 -3.88 11.63 11.48
N LEU A 481 -4.91 10.80 11.35
CA LEU A 481 -4.89 9.42 11.88
C LEU A 481 -3.82 8.56 11.19
N LEU A 482 -3.66 8.70 9.87
CA LEU A 482 -2.67 7.99 9.09
C LEU A 482 -1.26 8.23 9.63
N ILE A 483 -0.91 9.49 9.90
CA ILE A 483 0.41 9.88 10.40
C ILE A 483 0.56 9.53 11.87
N SER A 484 -0.37 9.95 12.72
CA SER A 484 -0.21 9.94 14.18
C SER A 484 -0.55 8.61 14.87
N LYS A 485 -1.32 7.74 14.22
CA LYS A 485 -1.80 6.48 14.80
C LYS A 485 -1.58 5.25 13.93
N LEU A 486 -1.83 5.33 12.62
CA LEU A 486 -1.78 4.15 11.74
C LEU A 486 -0.37 3.83 11.23
N SER A 487 0.49 4.84 11.08
CA SER A 487 1.84 4.68 10.52
C SER A 487 2.69 3.59 11.19
N PRO A 488 2.66 3.35 12.53
CA PRO A 488 3.43 2.27 13.14
C PRO A 488 2.93 0.86 12.78
N HIS A 489 1.75 0.74 12.18
CA HIS A 489 1.08 -0.52 11.87
C HIS A 489 0.99 -0.81 10.37
N LEU A 490 1.60 0.03 9.53
CA LEU A 490 1.59 -0.09 8.08
C LEU A 490 2.99 -0.40 7.55
N SER A 491 3.05 -1.16 6.46
CA SER A 491 4.28 -1.21 5.66
C SER A 491 4.58 0.15 5.04
N SER A 492 5.87 0.42 4.77
CA SER A 492 6.29 1.67 4.13
C SER A 492 5.60 1.90 2.77
N GLN A 493 5.38 0.83 1.99
CA GLN A 493 4.65 0.92 0.72
C GLN A 493 3.16 1.25 0.93
N ALA A 494 2.49 0.56 1.87
CA ALA A 494 1.08 0.84 2.17
C ALA A 494 0.88 2.26 2.71
N PHE A 495 1.79 2.73 3.57
CA PHE A 495 1.78 4.10 4.08
C PHE A 495 1.88 5.12 2.93
N GLN A 496 2.84 4.96 2.01
CA GLN A 496 2.98 5.84 0.85
C GLN A 496 1.71 5.87 0.00
N TYR A 497 1.15 4.70 -0.28
CA TYR A 497 -0.08 4.59 -1.04
C TYR A 497 -1.21 5.41 -0.40
N TRP A 498 -1.46 5.23 0.90
CA TRP A 498 -2.53 5.93 1.60
C TRP A 498 -2.24 7.40 1.87
N LEU A 499 -0.97 7.80 1.92
CA LEU A 499 -0.56 9.21 2.05
C LEU A 499 -0.90 10.01 0.79
N GLU A 500 -0.68 9.43 -0.39
CA GLU A 500 -1.09 10.02 -1.67
C GLU A 500 -2.62 10.03 -1.80
N HIS A 501 -3.28 8.96 -1.35
CA HIS A 501 -4.73 8.76 -1.52
C HIS A 501 -5.55 9.23 -0.32
N THR A 502 -5.07 10.19 0.49
CA THR A 502 -5.86 10.69 1.64
C THR A 502 -7.20 11.26 1.22
N GLN A 503 -7.29 11.82 0.00
CA GLN A 503 -8.51 12.41 -0.55
C GLN A 503 -9.66 11.41 -0.70
N THR A 504 -9.36 10.12 -0.81
CA THR A 504 -10.37 9.04 -0.82
C THR A 504 -11.31 9.14 0.38
N PHE A 505 -10.79 9.52 1.55
CA PHE A 505 -11.58 9.62 2.78
C PHE A 505 -11.90 11.05 3.20
N THR A 506 -11.05 12.03 2.84
CA THR A 506 -11.22 13.43 3.27
C THR A 506 -12.08 14.26 2.34
N SER A 507 -12.28 13.82 1.09
CA SER A 507 -13.06 14.60 0.13
C SER A 507 -14.51 14.80 0.58
N THR A 508 -14.95 16.05 0.56
CA THR A 508 -16.35 16.41 0.82
C THR A 508 -17.25 16.05 -0.35
N SER A 509 -16.70 15.94 -1.57
CA SER A 509 -17.41 15.50 -2.77
C SER A 509 -17.35 13.97 -2.96
N GLY A 510 -18.36 13.39 -3.62
CA GLY A 510 -18.46 11.95 -3.89
C GLY A 510 -18.85 11.10 -2.67
N HIS A 511 -18.80 9.76 -2.80
CA HIS A 511 -19.15 8.79 -1.75
C HIS A 511 -17.93 8.11 -1.10
N GLY A 512 -16.75 8.73 -1.19
CA GLY A 512 -15.55 8.25 -0.52
C GLY A 512 -15.02 6.92 -1.07
N LEU A 513 -14.58 6.02 -0.19
CA LEU A 513 -13.93 4.75 -0.53
C LEU A 513 -14.69 3.90 -1.58
N TYR A 514 -16.02 3.89 -1.52
CA TYR A 514 -16.84 3.03 -2.37
C TYR A 514 -17.10 3.60 -3.77
N GLU A 515 -16.62 4.81 -4.05
CA GLU A 515 -16.56 5.40 -5.39
C GLU A 515 -15.12 5.54 -5.91
N THR A 516 -14.19 4.76 -5.36
CA THR A 516 -12.80 4.64 -5.83
C THR A 516 -12.49 3.20 -6.29
N GLY A 517 -11.31 2.98 -6.87
CA GLY A 517 -10.94 1.69 -7.48
C GLY A 517 -11.67 1.40 -8.80
N GLY A 518 -11.38 0.25 -9.41
CA GLY A 518 -12.02 -0.18 -10.66
C GLY A 518 -13.56 -0.24 -10.59
N SER A 519 -14.09 -0.76 -9.48
CA SER A 519 -15.54 -0.89 -9.23
C SER A 519 -16.32 0.44 -9.27
N ARG A 520 -15.65 1.59 -9.10
CA ARG A 520 -16.28 2.92 -9.18
C ARG A 520 -17.02 3.15 -10.49
N HIS A 521 -16.54 2.59 -11.59
CA HIS A 521 -17.09 2.87 -12.91
C HIS A 521 -18.51 2.29 -13.05
N ALA A 522 -18.70 1.04 -12.62
CA ALA A 522 -20.02 0.42 -12.58
C ALA A 522 -20.96 1.13 -11.60
N ILE A 523 -20.48 1.43 -10.38
CA ILE A 523 -21.27 2.10 -9.33
C ILE A 523 -21.74 3.48 -9.81
N ARG A 524 -20.83 4.31 -10.33
CA ARG A 524 -21.17 5.66 -10.83
C ARG A 524 -22.14 5.61 -12.01
N MET A 525 -22.00 4.64 -12.90
CA MET A 525 -22.92 4.47 -14.02
C MET A 525 -24.33 4.13 -13.54
N VAL A 526 -24.49 3.15 -12.65
CA VAL A 526 -25.80 2.75 -12.11
C VAL A 526 -26.47 3.93 -11.41
N ARG A 527 -25.72 4.68 -10.60
CA ARG A 527 -26.24 5.87 -9.91
C ARG A 527 -26.62 6.99 -10.88
N TRP A 528 -25.84 7.19 -11.93
CA TRP A 528 -26.15 8.16 -12.99
C TRP A 528 -27.43 7.79 -13.73
N LEU A 529 -27.63 6.50 -14.05
CA LEU A 529 -28.89 6.00 -14.65
C LEU A 529 -30.08 6.27 -13.73
N PHE A 530 -29.97 5.96 -12.43
CA PHE A 530 -31.03 6.25 -11.48
C PHE A 530 -31.36 7.73 -11.37
N ASN A 531 -30.37 8.61 -11.55
CA ASN A 531 -30.59 10.05 -11.58
C ASN A 531 -31.35 10.48 -12.84
N ILE A 532 -30.90 10.06 -14.02
CA ILE A 532 -31.52 10.42 -15.31
C ILE A 532 -32.96 9.95 -15.42
N PHE A 533 -33.25 8.73 -14.97
CA PHE A 533 -34.60 8.15 -15.05
C PHE A 533 -35.46 8.47 -13.82
N GLY A 534 -35.02 9.36 -12.92
CA GLY A 534 -35.80 9.79 -11.75
C GLY A 534 -36.09 8.69 -10.73
N LEU A 535 -35.30 7.62 -10.69
CA LEU A 535 -35.51 6.44 -9.82
C LEU A 535 -34.97 6.61 -8.40
N GLN A 536 -34.35 7.73 -8.06
CA GLN A 536 -33.75 7.97 -6.74
C GLN A 536 -34.74 7.75 -5.58
N GLY A 537 -36.00 8.12 -5.76
CA GLY A 537 -37.05 7.89 -4.76
C GLY A 537 -37.37 6.41 -4.56
N GLU A 538 -37.49 5.65 -5.65
CA GLU A 538 -37.78 4.20 -5.59
C GLU A 538 -36.59 3.42 -5.04
N VAL A 539 -35.37 3.82 -5.41
CA VAL A 539 -34.13 3.26 -4.88
C VAL A 539 -34.01 3.50 -3.36
N ARG A 540 -34.42 4.67 -2.89
CA ARG A 540 -34.47 4.97 -1.45
C ARG A 540 -35.48 4.07 -0.73
N LYS A 541 -36.71 3.94 -1.27
CA LYS A 541 -37.73 3.02 -0.73
C LYS A 541 -37.20 1.58 -0.68
N LEU A 542 -36.49 1.13 -1.72
CA LEU A 542 -35.86 -0.20 -1.75
C LEU A 542 -34.87 -0.40 -0.59
N CYS A 543 -34.07 0.63 -0.28
CA CYS A 543 -33.11 0.59 0.83
C CYS A 543 -33.75 0.78 2.21
N GLU A 544 -34.99 1.24 2.28
CA GLU A 544 -35.75 1.49 3.52
C GLU A 544 -36.82 0.43 3.78
N ALA A 545 -37.09 -0.45 2.82
CA ALA A 545 -38.11 -1.49 2.91
C ALA A 545 -37.93 -2.37 4.15
N GLN A 546 -39.02 -2.62 4.88
CA GLN A 546 -38.98 -3.43 6.12
C GLN A 546 -39.30 -4.91 5.87
N SER A 547 -39.81 -5.25 4.68
CA SER A 547 -40.18 -6.62 4.32
C SER A 547 -39.84 -6.95 2.87
N ILE A 548 -39.68 -8.24 2.58
CA ILE A 548 -39.49 -8.74 1.22
C ILE A 548 -40.71 -8.42 0.34
N ALA A 549 -41.93 -8.43 0.89
CA ALA A 549 -43.14 -8.12 0.15
C ALA A 549 -43.12 -6.68 -0.40
N GLU A 550 -42.79 -5.71 0.45
CA GLU A 550 -42.63 -4.30 0.07
C GLU A 550 -41.51 -4.13 -0.98
N GLN A 551 -40.37 -4.79 -0.78
CA GLN A 551 -39.25 -4.77 -1.73
C GLN A 551 -39.66 -5.29 -3.12
N ARG A 552 -40.49 -6.35 -3.18
CA ARG A 552 -41.01 -6.94 -4.42
C ARG A 552 -41.98 -6.01 -5.15
N GLU A 553 -42.72 -5.15 -4.44
CA GLU A 553 -43.60 -4.15 -5.07
C GLU A 553 -42.80 -3.03 -5.76
N ILE A 554 -41.64 -2.68 -5.21
CA ILE A 554 -40.77 -1.62 -5.73
C ILE A 554 -39.94 -2.09 -6.93
N TRP A 555 -39.45 -3.34 -6.88
CA TRP A 555 -38.49 -3.88 -7.84
C TRP A 555 -38.88 -3.72 -9.33
N PRO A 556 -40.13 -3.99 -9.78
CA PRO A 556 -40.50 -3.87 -11.19
C PRO A 556 -40.21 -2.51 -11.82
N ARG A 557 -40.30 -1.42 -11.04
CA ARG A 557 -40.03 -0.05 -11.50
C ARG A 557 -38.55 0.18 -11.77
N ILE A 558 -37.69 -0.31 -10.89
CA ILE A 558 -36.24 -0.22 -11.01
C ILE A 558 -35.74 -1.18 -12.10
N ARG A 559 -36.25 -2.41 -12.09
CA ARG A 559 -35.96 -3.47 -13.07
C ARG A 559 -36.18 -3.02 -14.51
N ARG A 560 -37.26 -2.27 -14.78
CA ARG A 560 -37.60 -1.78 -16.13
C ARG A 560 -36.48 -0.94 -16.75
N VAL A 561 -35.72 -0.20 -15.94
CA VAL A 561 -34.61 0.62 -16.41
C VAL A 561 -33.31 -0.18 -16.43
N LEU A 562 -32.96 -0.83 -15.31
CA LEU A 562 -31.71 -1.59 -15.17
C LEU A 562 -31.57 -2.74 -16.17
N LEU A 563 -32.67 -3.46 -16.45
CA LEU A 563 -32.67 -4.62 -17.33
C LEU A 563 -33.31 -4.32 -18.69
N SER A 564 -33.38 -3.03 -19.07
CA SER A 564 -33.90 -2.64 -20.38
C SER A 564 -33.02 -3.19 -21.50
N ARG A 565 -33.66 -3.69 -22.57
CA ARG A 565 -32.95 -4.24 -23.75
C ARG A 565 -31.96 -3.26 -24.38
N PRO A 566 -32.26 -1.95 -24.52
CA PRO A 566 -31.31 -0.98 -25.08
C PRO A 566 -30.06 -0.79 -24.20
N LEU A 567 -30.23 -0.71 -22.88
CA LEU A 567 -29.12 -0.55 -21.95
C LEU A 567 -28.21 -1.79 -21.96
N ASN A 568 -28.81 -2.98 -21.95
CA ASN A 568 -28.05 -4.22 -22.01
C ASN A 568 -27.32 -4.38 -23.35
N TRP A 569 -27.94 -3.99 -24.46
CA TRP A 569 -27.26 -3.96 -25.77
C TRP A 569 -26.06 -3.00 -25.77
N ALA A 570 -26.17 -1.82 -25.16
CA ALA A 570 -25.06 -0.86 -25.04
C ALA A 570 -23.92 -1.35 -24.12
N ILE A 571 -24.26 -2.04 -23.03
CA ILE A 571 -23.31 -2.62 -22.08
C ILE A 571 -22.58 -3.83 -22.68
N VAL A 572 -23.30 -4.74 -23.35
CA VAL A 572 -22.76 -5.99 -23.90
C VAL A 572 -21.98 -5.77 -25.22
N SER A 573 -22.28 -4.71 -25.96
CA SER A 573 -21.56 -4.37 -27.21
C SER A 573 -20.16 -3.82 -26.97
N THR A 574 -19.80 -3.50 -25.73
CA THR A 574 -18.51 -2.88 -25.40
C THR A 574 -17.67 -3.84 -24.54
N GLU A 575 -16.84 -4.68 -25.16
CA GLU A 575 -15.89 -5.58 -24.43
C GLU A 575 -15.03 -4.82 -23.42
N TRP A 576 -14.68 -3.57 -23.76
CA TRP A 576 -13.98 -2.64 -22.89
C TRP A 576 -14.73 -2.34 -21.57
N PHE A 577 -16.07 -2.35 -21.58
CA PHE A 577 -16.88 -2.07 -20.39
C PHE A 577 -16.90 -3.26 -19.42
N ALA A 578 -17.05 -4.50 -19.91
CA ALA A 578 -17.01 -5.69 -19.06
C ALA A 578 -15.66 -5.82 -18.32
N TRP A 579 -14.57 -5.50 -19.00
CA TRP A 579 -13.23 -5.50 -18.41
C TRP A 579 -13.00 -4.32 -17.44
N LYS A 580 -13.23 -3.07 -17.86
CA LYS A 580 -12.93 -1.89 -17.01
C LYS A 580 -13.93 -1.64 -15.88
N ALA A 581 -15.20 -2.02 -16.03
CA ALA A 581 -16.25 -1.68 -15.08
C ALA A 581 -16.64 -2.85 -14.17
N ALA A 582 -16.61 -4.09 -14.68
CA ALA A 582 -16.96 -5.29 -13.90
C ALA A 582 -15.75 -6.19 -13.57
N GLY A 583 -14.60 -6.00 -14.23
CA GLY A 583 -13.42 -6.83 -14.04
C GLY A 583 -13.56 -8.23 -14.62
N VAL A 584 -14.50 -8.46 -15.55
CA VAL A 584 -14.82 -9.78 -16.11
C VAL A 584 -13.97 -10.04 -17.35
N PRO A 585 -13.09 -11.06 -17.35
CA PRO A 585 -12.29 -11.43 -18.52
C PRO A 585 -13.12 -12.04 -19.63
N ARG A 586 -12.57 -12.03 -20.84
CA ARG A 586 -13.17 -12.66 -22.02
C ARG A 586 -13.46 -14.15 -21.83
N ASN A 587 -12.55 -14.88 -21.17
CA ASN A 587 -12.72 -16.32 -20.93
C ASN A 587 -13.92 -16.61 -20.01
N GLN A 588 -14.07 -15.85 -18.93
CA GLN A 588 -15.23 -15.96 -18.04
C GLN A 588 -16.53 -15.61 -18.76
N ARG A 589 -16.54 -14.56 -19.60
CA ARG A 589 -17.70 -14.23 -20.44
C ARG A 589 -18.05 -15.38 -21.37
N ASN A 590 -17.07 -16.00 -22.02
CA ASN A 590 -17.29 -17.14 -22.91
C ASN A 590 -17.91 -18.33 -22.15
N MET A 591 -17.49 -18.57 -20.90
CA MET A 591 -18.09 -19.60 -20.06
C MET A 591 -19.58 -19.36 -19.80
N ILE A 592 -20.00 -18.10 -19.57
CA ILE A 592 -21.42 -17.76 -19.41
C ILE A 592 -22.21 -18.08 -20.67
N VAL A 593 -21.66 -17.72 -21.84
CA VAL A 593 -22.27 -18.01 -23.13
C VAL A 593 -22.37 -19.52 -23.33
N ASP A 594 -21.27 -20.26 -23.16
CA ASP A 594 -21.23 -21.71 -23.37
C ASP A 594 -22.19 -22.47 -22.43
N ASP A 595 -22.35 -22.01 -21.19
CA ASP A 595 -23.31 -22.55 -20.23
C ASP A 595 -24.76 -22.37 -20.71
N PHE A 596 -25.08 -21.17 -21.21
CA PHE A 596 -26.39 -20.85 -21.79
C PHE A 596 -26.72 -21.72 -23.02
N PHE A 597 -25.74 -21.92 -23.91
CA PHE A 597 -25.91 -22.77 -25.10
C PHE A 597 -26.19 -24.23 -24.72
N ARG A 598 -25.40 -24.79 -23.79
CA ARG A 598 -25.58 -26.16 -23.30
C ARG A 598 -26.95 -26.38 -22.67
N ARG A 599 -27.42 -25.43 -21.88
CA ARG A 599 -28.72 -25.51 -21.18
C ARG A 599 -29.92 -25.44 -22.12
N ASN A 600 -29.81 -24.65 -23.19
CA ASN A 600 -30.90 -24.47 -24.15
C ASN A 600 -30.81 -25.41 -25.37
N GLY A 601 -29.83 -26.32 -25.41
CA GLY A 601 -29.68 -27.28 -26.50
C GLY A 601 -29.37 -26.64 -27.87
N LEU A 602 -28.71 -25.48 -27.87
CA LEU A 602 -28.41 -24.72 -29.09
C LEU A 602 -27.14 -25.25 -29.79
N THR A 603 -27.10 -25.19 -31.13
CA THR A 603 -25.95 -25.69 -31.92
C THR A 603 -24.81 -24.67 -32.00
N GLU A 604 -23.57 -25.16 -32.21
CA GLU A 604 -22.37 -24.31 -32.34
C GLU A 604 -22.44 -23.33 -33.52
N ASP A 605 -23.20 -23.63 -34.59
CA ASP A 605 -23.41 -22.71 -35.71
C ASP A 605 -24.19 -21.45 -35.30
N MET A 606 -25.08 -21.57 -34.31
CA MET A 606 -25.86 -20.46 -33.74
C MET A 606 -25.02 -19.60 -32.77
N LYS A 607 -23.84 -20.07 -32.37
CA LYS A 607 -22.93 -19.39 -31.42
C LYS A 607 -22.37 -18.07 -31.92
N LYS A 608 -22.32 -17.88 -33.24
CA LYS A 608 -21.78 -16.67 -33.88
C LYS A 608 -22.78 -15.51 -33.96
N GLY A 609 -24.05 -15.72 -33.60
CA GLY A 609 -25.06 -14.67 -33.59
C GLY A 609 -24.84 -13.67 -32.44
N LYS A 610 -24.54 -12.40 -32.78
CA LYS A 610 -24.38 -11.32 -31.77
C LYS A 610 -25.60 -11.18 -30.86
N ASP A 611 -26.80 -11.43 -31.38
CA ASP A 611 -28.05 -11.34 -30.63
C ASP A 611 -28.15 -12.42 -29.53
N ILE A 612 -27.65 -13.63 -29.78
CA ILE A 612 -27.72 -14.76 -28.84
C ILE A 612 -26.68 -14.57 -27.72
N SER A 613 -25.49 -14.05 -28.03
CA SER A 613 -24.53 -13.65 -27.00
C SER A 613 -25.09 -12.53 -26.10
N GLY A 614 -25.78 -11.54 -26.69
CA GLY A 614 -26.51 -10.51 -25.95
C GLY A 614 -27.58 -11.08 -25.00
N GLN A 615 -28.35 -12.04 -25.48
CA GLN A 615 -29.40 -12.71 -24.72
C GLN A 615 -28.84 -13.54 -23.56
N SER A 616 -27.76 -14.31 -23.77
CA SER A 616 -27.14 -15.11 -22.69
C SER A 616 -26.66 -14.25 -21.52
N ILE A 617 -25.99 -13.13 -21.79
CA ILE A 617 -25.55 -12.19 -20.75
C ILE A 617 -26.75 -11.51 -20.08
N TRP A 618 -27.77 -11.13 -20.86
CA TRP A 618 -29.02 -10.57 -20.29
C TRP A 618 -29.64 -11.53 -19.28
N GLU A 619 -29.81 -12.78 -19.67
CA GLU A 619 -30.42 -13.81 -18.84
C GLU A 619 -29.57 -14.13 -17.62
N TYR A 620 -28.24 -14.12 -17.76
CA TYR A 620 -27.33 -14.25 -16.64
C TYR A 620 -27.57 -13.16 -15.59
N VAL A 621 -27.68 -11.89 -16.02
CA VAL A 621 -27.92 -10.74 -15.12
C VAL A 621 -29.33 -10.79 -14.51
N VAL A 622 -30.35 -11.17 -15.29
CA VAL A 622 -31.72 -11.40 -14.79
C VAL A 622 -31.72 -12.46 -13.68
N ASN A 623 -31.07 -13.60 -13.92
CA ASN A 623 -30.94 -14.68 -12.95
C ASN A 623 -30.04 -14.31 -11.76
N THR A 624 -29.19 -13.27 -11.87
CA THR A 624 -28.48 -12.66 -10.73
C THR A 624 -29.44 -11.83 -9.87
N LEU A 625 -30.09 -10.84 -10.49
CA LEU A 625 -30.75 -9.77 -9.75
C LEU A 625 -32.17 -10.12 -9.32
N ASP A 626 -32.98 -10.73 -10.19
CA ASP A 626 -34.40 -10.99 -9.87
C ASP A 626 -34.56 -11.92 -8.65
N PRO A 627 -33.87 -13.07 -8.55
CA PRO A 627 -33.94 -13.92 -7.36
C PRO A 627 -33.39 -13.22 -6.12
N MET A 628 -32.28 -12.47 -6.26
CA MET A 628 -31.65 -11.77 -5.13
C MET A 628 -32.60 -10.77 -4.48
N VAL A 629 -33.29 -9.97 -5.28
CA VAL A 629 -34.28 -9.00 -4.78
C VAL A 629 -35.54 -9.71 -4.26
N ASN A 630 -35.84 -10.91 -4.75
CA ASN A 630 -37.00 -11.66 -4.28
C ASN A 630 -36.75 -12.43 -2.98
N GLU A 631 -35.51 -12.84 -2.70
CA GLU A 631 -35.17 -13.73 -1.57
C GLU A 631 -34.41 -13.04 -0.44
N THR A 632 -33.72 -11.93 -0.71
CA THR A 632 -32.88 -11.24 0.28
C THR A 632 -33.31 -9.81 0.49
N LEU A 633 -33.36 -9.35 1.74
CA LEU A 633 -33.76 -7.98 2.06
C LEU A 633 -32.56 -7.03 1.99
N ILE A 634 -32.56 -6.10 1.03
CA ILE A 634 -31.43 -5.18 0.76
C ILE A 634 -31.19 -4.22 1.93
N SER A 635 -32.26 -3.73 2.54
CA SER A 635 -32.19 -2.74 3.63
C SER A 635 -31.47 -3.24 4.89
N ASN A 636 -31.49 -4.55 5.16
CA ASN A 636 -31.08 -5.12 6.44
C ASN A 636 -30.10 -6.30 6.34
N ASP A 637 -30.23 -7.17 5.33
CA ASP A 637 -29.46 -8.41 5.26
C ASP A 637 -28.42 -8.44 4.12
N ASN A 638 -28.71 -7.77 3.00
CA ASN A 638 -27.87 -7.80 1.81
C ASN A 638 -27.04 -6.52 1.63
N TYR A 639 -25.94 -6.45 2.38
CA TYR A 639 -25.07 -5.25 2.39
C TYR A 639 -24.33 -5.03 1.08
N PHE A 640 -24.15 -6.06 0.25
CA PHE A 640 -23.42 -5.96 -1.02
C PHE A 640 -24.12 -5.00 -1.98
N TYR A 641 -25.41 -5.24 -2.22
CA TYR A 641 -26.22 -4.38 -3.08
C TYR A 641 -26.62 -3.07 -2.41
N PHE A 642 -26.85 -3.08 -1.09
CA PHE A 642 -27.06 -1.86 -0.33
C PHE A 642 -25.90 -0.87 -0.53
N LEU A 643 -24.65 -1.36 -0.42
CA LEU A 643 -23.45 -0.56 -0.60
C LEU A 643 -23.35 0.03 -2.00
N CYS A 644 -23.56 -0.77 -3.05
CA CYS A 644 -23.48 -0.29 -4.44
C CYS A 644 -24.43 0.88 -4.71
N VAL A 645 -25.59 0.87 -4.05
CA VAL A 645 -26.64 1.86 -4.26
C VAL A 645 -26.44 3.10 -3.38
N GLN A 646 -26.11 2.91 -2.10
CA GLN A 646 -25.97 4.00 -1.13
C GLN A 646 -24.57 4.62 -1.13
N GLY A 647 -23.54 3.86 -1.53
CA GLY A 647 -22.13 4.24 -1.44
C GLY A 647 -21.57 4.20 -0.01
N LYS A 648 -22.28 3.56 0.92
CA LYS A 648 -21.89 3.36 2.32
C LYS A 648 -22.70 2.22 2.94
N PHE A 649 -22.21 1.67 4.05
CA PHE A 649 -22.96 0.70 4.84
C PHE A 649 -23.93 1.38 5.82
N SER A 650 -24.92 0.64 6.29
CA SER A 650 -25.79 1.07 7.39
C SER A 650 -25.45 0.30 8.66
N ARG A 651 -25.79 0.86 9.83
CA ARG A 651 -25.58 0.18 11.13
C ARG A 651 -26.36 -1.13 11.27
N ARG A 652 -27.35 -1.37 10.42
CA ARG A 652 -28.15 -2.60 10.40
C ARG A 652 -27.67 -3.58 9.33
N CYS A 653 -27.20 -3.06 8.19
CA CYS A 653 -26.78 -3.82 7.02
C CYS A 653 -25.30 -3.53 6.70
N HIS A 654 -24.40 -4.32 7.27
CA HIS A 654 -22.96 -4.20 7.09
C HIS A 654 -22.27 -5.59 7.17
N PRO A 655 -21.06 -5.73 6.62
CA PRO A 655 -20.26 -6.94 6.80
C PRO A 655 -19.88 -7.17 8.28
N THR A 656 -19.72 -8.43 8.66
CA THR A 656 -19.48 -8.83 10.06
C THR A 656 -18.22 -8.20 10.65
N TYR A 657 -17.16 -8.00 9.86
CA TYR A 657 -15.93 -7.38 10.33
C TYR A 657 -16.16 -5.95 10.87
N LEU A 658 -17.17 -5.22 10.37
CA LEU A 658 -17.53 -3.89 10.89
C LEU A 658 -18.39 -3.92 12.16
N SER A 659 -18.78 -5.09 12.65
CA SER A 659 -19.56 -5.20 13.89
C SER A 659 -18.73 -4.80 15.11
N PRO A 660 -19.37 -4.27 16.17
CA PRO A 660 -18.68 -4.02 17.45
C PRO A 660 -18.05 -5.29 18.03
N GLN A 661 -18.69 -6.45 17.86
CA GLN A 661 -18.19 -7.74 18.35
C GLN A 661 -16.90 -8.15 17.63
N ALA A 662 -16.87 -8.03 16.30
CA ALA A 662 -15.67 -8.27 15.51
C ALA A 662 -14.53 -7.32 15.92
N HIS A 663 -14.85 -6.05 16.20
CA HIS A 663 -13.86 -5.08 16.66
C HIS A 663 -13.21 -5.46 17.99
N VAL A 664 -13.99 -5.87 18.99
CA VAL A 664 -13.42 -6.35 20.26
C VAL A 664 -12.47 -7.54 20.03
N LYS A 665 -12.86 -8.49 19.17
CA LYS A 665 -12.05 -9.67 18.89
C LYS A 665 -10.76 -9.35 18.13
N LEU A 666 -10.87 -8.60 17.03
CA LEU A 666 -9.76 -8.32 16.12
C LEU A 666 -8.82 -7.22 16.63
N SER A 667 -9.23 -6.39 17.57
CA SER A 667 -8.35 -5.44 18.27
C SER A 667 -7.58 -6.04 19.43
N THR A 668 -7.77 -7.33 19.74
CA THR A 668 -7.01 -8.01 20.80
C THR A 668 -5.55 -8.20 20.36
N PRO A 669 -4.54 -7.97 21.24
CA PRO A 669 -3.13 -8.24 20.92
C PRO A 669 -2.92 -9.67 20.41
N GLY A 670 -2.19 -9.82 19.31
CA GLY A 670 -1.92 -11.12 18.69
C GLY A 670 -3.02 -11.65 17.76
N ALA A 671 -4.15 -10.94 17.58
CA ALA A 671 -5.24 -11.37 16.69
C ALA A 671 -4.81 -11.57 15.22
N PHE A 672 -3.71 -10.93 14.80
CA PHE A 672 -3.16 -11.00 13.45
C PHE A 672 -1.86 -11.79 13.35
N ASP A 673 -1.41 -12.48 14.42
CA ASP A 673 -0.16 -13.24 14.40
C ASP A 673 -0.16 -14.35 13.34
N GLY A 674 -1.34 -14.88 13.04
CA GLY A 674 -1.59 -15.86 11.97
C GLY A 674 -1.84 -15.25 10.58
N LEU A 675 -1.77 -13.94 10.37
CA LEU A 675 -2.03 -13.32 9.05
C LEU A 675 -0.72 -13.15 8.25
N ARG A 676 -0.67 -13.68 7.02
CA ARG A 676 0.42 -13.42 6.07
C ARG A 676 -0.15 -12.88 4.76
N ILE A 677 0.32 -11.71 4.33
CA ILE A 677 -0.15 -11.01 3.13
C ILE A 677 0.94 -11.11 2.06
N HIS A 678 0.63 -11.82 0.97
CA HIS A 678 1.52 -12.09 -0.16
C HIS A 678 1.11 -11.24 -1.36
N THR A 679 2.08 -10.57 -1.98
CA THR A 679 1.87 -9.87 -3.26
C THR A 679 2.49 -10.67 -4.39
N ASP A 680 1.77 -11.67 -4.90
CA ASP A 680 2.25 -12.58 -5.93
C ASP A 680 1.10 -13.41 -6.52
N GLU A 681 1.40 -14.15 -7.58
CA GLU A 681 0.53 -15.18 -8.13
C GLU A 681 0.34 -16.34 -7.13
N ILE A 682 -0.85 -16.95 -7.17
CA ILE A 682 -1.23 -18.06 -6.28
C ILE A 682 -0.20 -19.20 -6.36
N ASN A 683 0.24 -19.58 -7.56
CA ASN A 683 1.18 -20.67 -7.75
C ASN A 683 2.58 -20.35 -7.18
N GLU A 684 3.04 -19.09 -7.30
CA GLU A 684 4.31 -18.68 -6.70
C GLU A 684 4.28 -18.79 -5.17
N VAL A 685 3.17 -18.37 -4.55
CA VAL A 685 2.98 -18.48 -3.10
C VAL A 685 2.92 -19.93 -2.66
N ILE A 686 2.11 -20.75 -3.32
CA ILE A 686 1.94 -22.16 -2.96
C ILE A 686 3.27 -22.93 -3.06
N ASN A 687 4.07 -22.66 -4.09
CA ASN A 687 5.38 -23.30 -4.25
C ASN A 687 6.37 -22.96 -3.13
N ARG A 688 6.10 -21.90 -2.37
CA ARG A 688 6.89 -21.47 -1.20
C ARG A 688 6.26 -21.88 0.14
N ILE A 689 5.13 -22.58 0.12
CA ILE A 689 4.50 -23.18 1.31
C ILE A 689 4.97 -24.63 1.43
N THR A 690 5.26 -25.07 2.67
CA THR A 690 5.64 -26.45 2.94
C THR A 690 4.57 -27.44 2.46
N PRO A 691 4.92 -28.44 1.63
CA PRO A 691 3.98 -29.43 1.11
C PRO A 691 3.17 -30.11 2.22
N GLY A 692 1.87 -30.32 1.98
CA GLY A 692 0.98 -31.02 2.91
C GLY A 692 0.57 -30.22 4.16
N THR A 693 0.83 -28.92 4.24
CA THR A 693 0.45 -28.08 5.40
C THR A 693 -0.86 -27.33 5.21
N LEU A 694 -1.23 -27.01 3.97
CA LEU A 694 -2.44 -26.25 3.65
C LEU A 694 -3.68 -27.11 3.90
N THR A 695 -4.71 -26.56 4.54
CA THR A 695 -5.96 -27.29 4.84
C THR A 695 -7.13 -26.80 4.00
N ILE A 696 -7.17 -25.50 3.71
CA ILE A 696 -8.24 -24.85 2.95
C ILE A 696 -7.60 -23.89 1.93
N ALA A 697 -8.07 -23.92 0.69
CA ALA A 697 -7.78 -22.91 -0.31
C ALA A 697 -9.09 -22.27 -0.81
N VAL A 698 -9.19 -20.94 -0.78
CA VAL A 698 -10.33 -20.18 -1.31
C VAL A 698 -9.85 -19.38 -2.51
N VAL A 699 -10.06 -19.94 -3.70
CA VAL A 699 -9.53 -19.41 -4.97
C VAL A 699 -10.57 -18.67 -5.80
N MET A 700 -11.80 -18.60 -5.31
CA MET A 700 -12.90 -17.87 -5.95
C MET A 700 -13.06 -18.30 -7.42
N ASP A 701 -13.20 -17.36 -8.34
CA ASP A 701 -13.36 -17.54 -9.79
C ASP A 701 -12.06 -17.32 -10.57
N SER A 702 -10.90 -17.34 -9.92
CA SER A 702 -9.61 -17.08 -10.59
C SER A 702 -9.38 -18.00 -11.79
N MET A 703 -9.90 -19.23 -11.76
CA MET A 703 -9.74 -20.21 -12.84
C MET A 703 -10.71 -19.98 -14.01
N ASP A 704 -11.77 -19.19 -13.84
CA ASP A 704 -12.63 -18.78 -14.97
C ASP A 704 -11.86 -17.88 -15.96
N TRP A 705 -10.73 -17.33 -15.53
CA TRP A 705 -9.91 -16.40 -16.30
C TRP A 705 -8.95 -17.15 -17.21
N PHE A 706 -8.68 -18.43 -16.93
CA PHE A 706 -7.70 -19.22 -17.66
C PHE A 706 -8.17 -19.57 -19.07
N ASP A 707 -7.22 -19.69 -19.98
CA ASP A 707 -7.47 -20.23 -21.31
C ASP A 707 -7.80 -21.73 -21.18
N PRO A 708 -8.97 -22.20 -21.65
CA PRO A 708 -9.32 -23.62 -21.65
C PRO A 708 -8.35 -24.53 -22.42
N ALA A 709 -7.58 -23.96 -23.36
CA ALA A 709 -6.57 -24.68 -24.13
C ALA A 709 -5.15 -24.60 -23.50
N GLY A 710 -4.97 -23.80 -22.44
CA GLY A 710 -3.68 -23.61 -21.77
C GLY A 710 -3.37 -24.64 -20.68
N ASP A 711 -2.12 -24.66 -20.20
CA ASP A 711 -1.68 -25.55 -19.09
C ASP A 711 -1.88 -24.93 -17.69
N SER A 712 -2.40 -23.70 -17.59
CA SER A 712 -2.50 -22.99 -16.31
C SER A 712 -3.43 -23.67 -15.31
N ALA A 713 -4.61 -24.14 -15.75
CA ALA A 713 -5.55 -24.88 -14.90
C ALA A 713 -4.96 -26.20 -14.36
N PRO A 714 -4.46 -27.12 -15.21
CA PRO A 714 -3.87 -28.36 -14.73
C PRO A 714 -2.58 -28.12 -13.92
N SER A 715 -1.76 -27.13 -14.26
CA SER A 715 -0.58 -26.75 -13.48
C SER A 715 -0.93 -26.27 -12.07
N GLN A 716 -1.96 -25.44 -11.95
CA GLN A 716 -2.47 -24.98 -10.66
C GLN A 716 -3.08 -26.14 -9.85
N ALA A 717 -3.83 -27.06 -10.48
CA ALA A 717 -4.35 -28.26 -9.82
C ALA A 717 -3.22 -29.16 -9.25
N ARG A 718 -2.15 -29.39 -10.03
CA ARG A 718 -0.94 -30.10 -9.56
C ARG A 718 -0.28 -29.41 -8.36
N THR A 719 -0.17 -28.10 -8.43
CA THR A 719 0.45 -27.26 -7.38
C THR A 719 -0.37 -27.32 -6.08
N PHE A 720 -1.70 -27.24 -6.18
CA PHE A 720 -2.59 -27.46 -5.04
C PHE A 720 -2.48 -28.85 -4.45
N ASN A 721 -2.39 -29.90 -5.29
CA ASN A 721 -2.24 -31.27 -4.78
C ASN A 721 -0.99 -31.36 -3.90
N LYS A 722 0.14 -30.80 -4.34
CA LYS A 722 1.39 -30.80 -3.57
C LYS A 722 1.27 -30.08 -2.21
N ALA A 723 0.57 -28.96 -2.16
CA ALA A 723 0.53 -28.13 -0.95
C ALA A 723 -0.55 -28.52 0.06
N LEU A 724 -1.69 -29.03 -0.40
CA LEU A 724 -2.78 -29.44 0.49
C LEU A 724 -2.46 -30.74 1.21
N LYS A 725 -2.81 -30.81 2.49
CA LYS A 725 -2.89 -32.09 3.20
C LYS A 725 -3.94 -32.99 2.56
N LYS A 726 -3.83 -34.31 2.73
CA LYS A 726 -4.90 -35.23 2.33
C LYS A 726 -6.21 -34.86 3.05
N GLY A 727 -7.32 -34.82 2.31
CA GLY A 727 -8.59 -34.28 2.81
C GLY A 727 -8.68 -32.75 2.88
N GLY A 728 -7.62 -32.03 2.48
CA GLY A 728 -7.66 -30.58 2.28
C GLY A 728 -8.64 -30.19 1.19
N ARG A 729 -9.22 -29.00 1.29
CA ARG A 729 -10.38 -28.56 0.49
C ARG A 729 -10.10 -27.28 -0.25
N ILE A 730 -10.47 -27.23 -1.52
CA ILE A 730 -10.44 -26.04 -2.35
C ILE A 730 -11.88 -25.59 -2.54
N LEU A 731 -12.21 -24.36 -2.15
CA LEU A 731 -13.46 -23.70 -2.43
C LEU A 731 -13.28 -22.79 -3.65
N LEU A 732 -14.07 -23.07 -4.69
CA LEU A 732 -14.09 -22.30 -5.93
C LEU A 732 -15.52 -21.90 -6.28
N ARG A 733 -15.65 -20.75 -6.94
CA ARG A 733 -16.89 -20.19 -7.45
C ARG A 733 -16.73 -19.97 -8.94
N SER A 734 -17.78 -20.17 -9.73
CA SER A 734 -17.68 -20.03 -11.19
C SER A 734 -18.90 -19.37 -11.79
N ALA A 735 -18.67 -18.65 -12.89
CA ALA A 735 -19.71 -18.10 -13.75
C ALA A 735 -20.43 -19.17 -14.59
N SER A 736 -19.94 -20.41 -14.65
CA SER A 736 -20.64 -21.56 -15.24
C SER A 736 -21.11 -22.54 -14.17
N ILE A 737 -22.13 -23.33 -14.49
CA ILE A 737 -22.64 -24.39 -13.61
C ILE A 737 -21.83 -25.67 -13.68
N ASP A 738 -21.20 -25.91 -14.82
CA ASP A 738 -20.28 -27.01 -15.07
C ASP A 738 -18.97 -26.45 -15.66
N PRO A 739 -18.08 -25.91 -14.81
CA PRO A 739 -16.82 -25.32 -15.25
C PRO A 739 -15.89 -26.37 -15.86
N TRP A 740 -15.25 -26.02 -16.98
CA TRP A 740 -14.43 -26.95 -17.77
C TRP A 740 -13.19 -27.46 -17.03
N TYR A 741 -12.68 -26.72 -16.04
CA TYR A 741 -11.47 -27.06 -15.31
C TYR A 741 -11.69 -28.03 -14.14
N ILE A 742 -12.93 -28.38 -13.79
CA ILE A 742 -13.22 -29.38 -12.74
C ILE A 742 -12.59 -30.73 -13.09
N LYS A 743 -12.65 -31.14 -14.36
CA LYS A 743 -12.00 -32.36 -14.84
C LYS A 743 -10.51 -32.39 -14.53
N HIS A 744 -9.84 -31.23 -14.59
CA HIS A 744 -8.41 -31.14 -14.31
C HIS A 744 -8.10 -31.31 -12.82
N PHE A 745 -9.01 -30.92 -11.92
CA PHE A 745 -8.86 -31.30 -10.52
C PHE A 745 -9.02 -32.80 -10.32
N GLU A 746 -10.03 -33.41 -10.95
CA GLU A 746 -10.28 -34.85 -10.86
C GLU A 746 -9.11 -35.68 -11.39
N GLU A 747 -8.57 -35.32 -12.56
CA GLU A 747 -7.36 -35.89 -13.16
C GLU A 747 -6.11 -35.75 -12.26
N ASN A 748 -6.10 -34.77 -11.34
CA ASN A 748 -4.97 -34.47 -10.47
C ASN A 748 -5.22 -34.85 -8.99
N GLY A 749 -6.03 -35.89 -8.75
CA GLY A 749 -6.17 -36.52 -7.43
C GLY A 749 -7.13 -35.81 -6.47
N PHE A 750 -8.11 -35.07 -7.01
CA PHE A 750 -9.18 -34.47 -6.23
C PHE A 750 -10.53 -35.12 -6.51
N THR A 751 -11.40 -35.14 -5.50
CA THR A 751 -12.83 -35.40 -5.69
C THR A 751 -13.55 -34.06 -5.69
N ALA A 752 -14.17 -33.69 -6.81
CA ALA A 752 -14.92 -32.46 -6.94
C ALA A 752 -16.41 -32.67 -6.61
N ARG A 753 -17.00 -31.74 -5.86
CA ARG A 753 -18.43 -31.74 -5.56
C ARG A 753 -19.00 -30.35 -5.72
N ARG A 754 -20.05 -30.21 -6.53
CA ARG A 754 -20.86 -28.99 -6.59
C ARG A 754 -21.66 -28.87 -5.29
N VAL A 755 -21.44 -27.79 -4.56
CA VAL A 755 -22.07 -27.53 -3.25
C VAL A 755 -23.09 -26.41 -3.29
N GLY A 756 -23.13 -25.67 -4.39
CA GLY A 756 -24.15 -24.67 -4.69
C GLY A 756 -24.30 -24.50 -6.20
N ALA A 757 -25.51 -24.21 -6.64
CA ALA A 757 -25.85 -23.96 -8.03
C ALA A 757 -27.00 -22.97 -8.09
N ARG A 758 -26.89 -21.99 -9.00
CA ARG A 758 -27.92 -21.01 -9.29
C ARG A 758 -28.70 -21.44 -10.53
N PHE A 759 -29.96 -21.79 -10.31
CA PHE A 759 -30.91 -22.04 -11.39
C PHE A 759 -31.87 -20.84 -11.52
N PRO A 760 -32.54 -20.68 -12.67
CA PRO A 760 -33.50 -19.59 -12.85
C PRO A 760 -34.51 -19.51 -11.70
N GLY A 761 -34.66 -18.32 -11.13
CA GLY A 761 -35.57 -18.09 -10.00
C GLY A 761 -35.04 -18.43 -8.60
N THR A 762 -33.78 -18.84 -8.45
CA THR A 762 -33.20 -19.22 -7.14
C THR A 762 -31.92 -18.43 -6.82
N CYS A 763 -31.64 -18.23 -5.53
CA CYS A 763 -30.35 -17.70 -5.07
C CYS A 763 -29.39 -18.80 -4.58
N ILE A 764 -28.11 -18.68 -4.95
CA ILE A 764 -27.03 -19.50 -4.37
C ILE A 764 -26.53 -18.92 -3.04
N ASP A 765 -26.48 -17.59 -2.92
CA ASP A 765 -26.10 -16.83 -1.74
C ASP A 765 -26.67 -15.40 -1.82
N ARG A 766 -26.33 -14.52 -0.86
CA ARG A 766 -26.85 -13.13 -0.85
C ARG A 766 -26.32 -12.29 -2.01
N VAL A 767 -25.18 -12.65 -2.58
CA VAL A 767 -24.61 -11.93 -3.71
C VAL A 767 -25.23 -12.43 -5.01
N ASN A 768 -25.39 -13.75 -5.14
CA ASN A 768 -25.97 -14.42 -6.30
C ASN A 768 -25.27 -14.14 -7.64
N MET A 769 -24.00 -13.69 -7.61
CA MET A 769 -23.25 -13.32 -8.82
C MET A 769 -22.75 -14.54 -9.59
N TYR A 770 -22.32 -15.58 -8.88
CA TYR A 770 -21.77 -16.79 -9.47
C TYR A 770 -22.86 -17.82 -9.77
N ALA A 771 -22.64 -18.61 -10.82
CA ALA A 771 -23.57 -19.64 -11.23
C ALA A 771 -23.40 -20.91 -10.39
N SER A 772 -22.19 -21.24 -9.95
CA SER A 772 -21.97 -22.41 -9.07
C SER A 772 -20.87 -22.20 -8.03
N THR A 773 -20.89 -23.05 -7.01
CA THR A 773 -19.85 -23.17 -5.99
C THR A 773 -19.46 -24.63 -5.86
N TRP A 774 -18.17 -24.91 -5.81
CA TRP A 774 -17.63 -26.26 -5.74
C TRP A 774 -16.62 -26.40 -4.61
N ILE A 775 -16.53 -27.62 -4.08
CA ILE A 775 -15.47 -28.05 -3.18
C ILE A 775 -14.70 -29.17 -3.86
N CYS A 776 -13.42 -28.95 -4.15
CA CYS A 776 -12.49 -29.99 -4.59
C CYS A 776 -11.71 -30.49 -3.37
N THR A 777 -11.90 -31.75 -2.98
CA THR A 777 -11.24 -32.36 -1.83
C THR A 777 -10.11 -33.25 -2.29
N LYS A 778 -8.90 -33.05 -1.76
CA LYS A 778 -7.76 -33.90 -2.11
C LYS A 778 -7.99 -35.33 -1.61
N SER A 779 -8.17 -36.27 -2.53
CA SER A 779 -8.38 -37.69 -2.24
C SER A 779 -7.08 -38.49 -2.35
N GLU A 780 -6.21 -38.13 -3.29
CA GLU A 780 -5.00 -38.88 -3.62
C GLU A 780 -3.78 -37.95 -3.74
N ASP A 781 -2.62 -38.45 -3.35
CA ASP A 781 -1.34 -37.77 -3.59
C ASP A 781 -0.86 -38.11 -5.00
N LEU A 782 -0.44 -37.10 -5.77
CA LEU A 782 0.19 -37.36 -7.06
C LEU A 782 1.51 -38.11 -6.86
N SER A 783 1.61 -39.31 -7.43
CA SER A 783 2.84 -40.09 -7.45
C SER A 783 3.97 -39.28 -8.09
N ARG A 784 5.09 -39.11 -7.38
CA ARG A 784 6.28 -38.44 -7.93
C ARG A 784 6.69 -39.17 -9.23
N PRO A 785 7.03 -38.46 -10.32
CA PRO A 785 7.71 -39.10 -11.43
C PRO A 785 8.96 -39.78 -10.89
N ASN A 786 9.09 -41.09 -11.14
CA ASN A 786 10.25 -41.86 -10.75
C ASN A 786 11.48 -41.27 -11.50
N PRO A 787 12.60 -40.92 -10.83
CA PRO A 787 13.74 -40.29 -11.50
C PRO A 787 14.36 -41.17 -12.61
N ASP A 788 14.09 -42.48 -12.59
CA ASP A 788 14.76 -43.47 -13.42
C ASP A 788 14.11 -43.75 -14.80
N ARG A 789 13.26 -42.87 -15.32
CA ARG A 789 12.68 -43.07 -16.66
C ARG A 789 12.68 -41.81 -17.53
N LYS A 790 13.86 -41.52 -18.09
CA LYS A 790 14.16 -41.18 -19.51
C LYS A 790 15.34 -40.21 -19.60
N MET A 791 16.54 -40.77 -19.50
CA MET A 791 17.71 -40.19 -20.15
C MET A 791 17.66 -40.67 -21.61
N SER A 792 16.94 -39.96 -22.48
CA SER A 792 17.05 -40.13 -23.93
C SER A 792 17.71 -38.89 -24.51
N THR A 793 19.02 -39.00 -24.74
CA THR A 793 19.82 -38.33 -25.78
C THR A 793 19.35 -36.93 -26.18
N LEU A 794 19.88 -35.91 -25.50
CA LEU A 794 19.97 -34.54 -25.99
C LEU A 794 20.83 -34.52 -27.26
N SER A 795 20.22 -34.29 -28.42
CA SER A 795 20.94 -33.82 -29.60
C SER A 795 21.20 -32.32 -29.43
N LEU A 796 22.47 -31.94 -29.36
CA LEU A 796 22.93 -30.56 -29.50
C LEU A 796 22.51 -30.03 -30.88
N GLY A 797 21.59 -29.06 -30.89
CA GLY A 797 21.16 -28.33 -32.08
C GLY A 797 21.01 -26.85 -31.74
N GLU A 798 21.67 -26.01 -32.53
CA GLU A 798 21.92 -24.59 -32.34
C GLU A 798 20.65 -23.75 -32.08
N SER A 799 20.68 -22.93 -31.03
CA SER A 799 19.65 -21.93 -30.75
C SER A 799 19.86 -20.68 -31.62
N ALA A 800 19.11 -20.60 -32.72
CA ALA A 800 18.93 -19.37 -33.48
C ALA A 800 18.07 -18.37 -32.69
N ILE A 801 18.64 -17.21 -32.39
CA ILE A 801 17.96 -16.05 -31.82
C ILE A 801 16.88 -15.59 -32.78
N THR A 802 15.61 -15.87 -32.46
CA THR A 802 14.45 -15.26 -33.11
C THR A 802 13.79 -14.31 -32.12
N ARG A 803 13.83 -13.01 -32.47
CA ARG A 803 13.09 -11.93 -31.79
C ARG A 803 11.59 -12.20 -31.91
N GLY A 804 11.00 -12.80 -30.89
CA GLY A 804 9.55 -12.89 -30.73
C GLY A 804 8.96 -11.53 -30.32
N LYS A 805 7.97 -11.05 -31.08
CA LYS A 805 7.15 -9.88 -30.72
C LYS A 805 6.48 -10.12 -29.36
N MET A 806 6.55 -9.13 -28.45
CA MET A 806 5.75 -9.11 -27.23
C MET A 806 4.24 -9.15 -27.55
N PRO A 807 3.42 -9.93 -26.84
CA PRO A 807 1.97 -9.86 -26.95
C PRO A 807 1.45 -8.56 -26.33
N SER A 808 0.47 -7.93 -26.99
CA SER A 808 -0.05 -6.59 -26.66
C SER A 808 -1.29 -6.58 -25.77
N SER A 809 -1.65 -7.69 -25.10
CA SER A 809 -2.82 -7.75 -24.21
C SER A 809 -2.47 -8.17 -22.79
N VAL A 810 -3.06 -7.44 -21.85
CA VAL A 810 -2.95 -7.62 -20.38
C VAL A 810 -3.57 -8.95 -19.91
N GLU A 811 -4.43 -9.57 -20.74
CA GLU A 811 -5.17 -10.81 -20.42
C GLU A 811 -4.26 -12.02 -20.17
N ASN A 812 -3.07 -12.09 -20.79
CA ASN A 812 -2.13 -13.21 -20.62
C ASN A 812 -1.16 -13.04 -19.44
N LEU A 813 -1.30 -11.96 -18.64
CA LEU A 813 -0.35 -11.58 -17.58
C LEU A 813 -0.96 -11.63 -16.16
N LEU A 814 -2.19 -12.11 -16.03
CA LEU A 814 -2.95 -12.22 -14.77
C LEU A 814 -3.09 -13.67 -14.27
N ILE A 815 -2.48 -14.64 -14.97
CA ILE A 815 -2.56 -16.07 -14.70
C ILE A 815 -1.35 -16.56 -13.91
#